data_AF-A0A7C7WPB9-F1
#
_entry.id   AF-A0A7C7WPB9-F1
#
_cell.length_a   1.000
_cell.length_b   1.000
_cell.length_c   1.000
_cell.angle_alpha   90.00
_cell.angle_beta   90.00
_cell.angle_gamma   90.00
#
_symmetry.space_group_name_H-M   'P 1'
#
loop_
_entity.id
_entity.type
_entity.pdbx_description
1 polymer ?
#
loop_
_entity_poly.entity_id
_entity_poly.type
_entity_poly.pdbx_seq_one_letter_code
_entity_poly.pdbx_strand_id
1 'polypeptide(L)'
;MNRLGDVMRRSNRRVARRLTHFERFEERLALSAQGLTDVPLGQQIQAPSVDLFQEVAPSLNDAHNQTGLTTVRNQFGFNGAGQTVAVIDTGIAWDHLNLGGGYGAGMRVVGGYDFAENDADPYDDPSGYHGTHVAGIIASDHSTYLGVAPGVDLVGLRVFDDSGNGVFSWVESALQWVHDHRNDYANPITTVNLSLGASWNADTVPSWAMLEDEFAQLEADGVFIAVAAGNSFTDYNSPGLSYPAASSYVVPVASVGSDGNISYFSQRNSRVLAAPGEQIASTVPDHLFGSDGNPTDVASASGTSMAAPYVAGASVLVREAMEFVGQSNITQDDIYDVLYNTADIIYDTATAANYHSINLEAAFAALMPSDDFGSIAVDAHDLGTTSSLAQTDGIVGTLNDVDFFTFTADTTGQMSISVDQTHALDANLVLVGGNGQWDDGTFSFDVAAGQDYTFSIDTGGGIGRYTLSYDLQATAIDLGTIDQQIVTNQQVNNTLYQVTAQQSGIFTIEAMFVNANGNVDLIARDMGGNLLGSSTGTTDLERLDVTVTAGTVFTVEALGNNQAVTLRLTNLVEQVSNGFLVSGTGNGDNVIVDVGQRTIVINDVSYTASSASAFATVVINAGTGTDSLTVIGSNAAEAASLSTNEITMTSTGFSLSATAFANVTMNGGANDVANLFDTGGDEQFTATPASAKLTGSSFQFTVNSFGQVTAHASTGNDIATFYDSNQDDRFESGWDYAELSSTEAGYANRAEGFDSVFAYSQNSGIDLAYFYDSSGNDRFYATENYGLMRGPNDNFYIYAEGFDGNYAFSQNGGTDYAYFYDSSGNDRFYSTETYGLMRGPNDNFYNYAEGFDGNYAFSQNGGSDYAYFYDSSGNDRFYSTENYGLMLGPNDNFYNYAEGFDGNYAFSQNGGADYAFFYDSSGNDRFYATATYGLMRGPNDNFYNYAQGFTGNYAFAQNGGFDMAYFYDSSGDDRFYATPDYGLMRGPSDNFYNYANGFDRNYAFAHNGGFDMAYFYDSSGNDLFYATGTYGLLRDVNTTFYNYSESFERLYAISTNGGTDNAYFYDSAGNDRYYYTNSYSLFRGENSEFYHFAQGFSNVDVHSENGGTDEAFIYDIDSDDSVAGTGDWFQLTHQTGNARLSGFYRIVAESQDDESPTSEVQAVDYIFEQVGDWD
;
A
#
# COMPACT_ATOMS: atom_id res chain seq x y z
N MET A 1 7.03 -25.38 -47.86
CA MET A 1 7.83 -24.45 -48.70
C MET A 1 9.21 -24.31 -48.08
N ASN A 2 10.24 -24.66 -48.86
CA ASN A 2 11.68 -24.31 -48.81
C ASN A 2 12.38 -24.17 -47.45
N ARG A 3 13.19 -25.17 -47.03
CA ARG A 3 14.59 -25.48 -47.41
C ARG A 3 15.61 -24.43 -46.91
N LEU A 4 16.53 -24.86 -46.04
CA LEU A 4 17.97 -25.01 -46.33
C LEU A 4 18.72 -25.39 -45.05
N GLY A 5 19.34 -26.57 -45.05
CA GLY A 5 20.47 -26.88 -44.17
C GLY A 5 21.79 -26.66 -44.92
N ASP A 6 22.91 -26.59 -44.20
CA ASP A 6 24.10 -27.38 -44.56
C ASP A 6 25.27 -27.36 -43.55
N VAL A 7 25.98 -28.50 -43.53
CA VAL A 7 27.42 -28.76 -43.28
C VAL A 7 28.05 -28.80 -41.85
N MET A 8 28.14 -30.03 -41.33
CA MET A 8 29.34 -30.81 -40.88
C MET A 8 30.71 -30.15 -40.56
N ARG A 9 31.31 -30.50 -39.39
CA ARG A 9 32.48 -31.44 -39.25
C ARG A 9 33.15 -31.48 -37.83
N ARG A 10 33.39 -32.73 -37.36
CA ARG A 10 34.54 -33.27 -36.56
C ARG A 10 34.71 -32.82 -35.09
N SER A 11 35.19 -33.60 -34.11
CA SER A 11 35.59 -35.02 -33.94
C SER A 11 36.06 -35.26 -32.47
N ASN A 12 36.06 -36.53 -32.03
CA ASN A 12 36.76 -37.20 -30.89
C ASN A 12 35.98 -37.29 -29.56
N ARG A 13 35.59 -38.45 -29.01
CA ARG A 13 36.21 -39.79 -28.70
C ARG A 13 36.49 -39.95 -27.19
N ARG A 14 35.80 -40.89 -26.53
CA ARG A 14 36.22 -41.88 -25.50
C ARG A 14 34.95 -42.68 -25.11
N VAL A 15 34.72 -43.97 -25.41
CA VAL A 15 35.43 -45.28 -25.27
C VAL A 15 34.97 -46.08 -24.03
N ALA A 16 34.66 -47.36 -24.30
CA ALA A 16 34.51 -48.55 -23.45
C ALA A 16 33.12 -48.78 -22.81
N ARG A 17 32.52 -49.99 -22.79
CA ARG A 17 32.92 -51.36 -23.17
C ARG A 17 31.66 -52.24 -23.12
N ARG A 18 31.35 -53.03 -24.17
CA ARG A 18 30.56 -54.27 -24.05
C ARG A 18 31.44 -55.40 -24.55
N LEU A 19 31.71 -56.37 -23.68
CA LEU A 19 32.38 -57.63 -23.99
C LEU A 19 31.27 -58.66 -24.17
N THR A 20 31.12 -59.20 -25.38
CA THR A 20 30.47 -60.49 -25.62
C THR A 20 31.56 -61.50 -25.93
N HIS A 21 31.50 -62.60 -25.19
CA HIS A 21 32.44 -63.71 -25.23
C HIS A 21 32.21 -64.52 -26.51
N PHE A 22 33.33 -64.89 -27.14
CA PHE A 22 33.42 -65.82 -28.25
C PHE A 22 33.47 -67.23 -27.69
N GLU A 23 32.60 -68.13 -28.12
CA GLU A 23 32.94 -69.55 -28.27
C GLU A 23 32.37 -70.08 -29.60
N ARG A 24 33.26 -70.74 -30.35
CA ARG A 24 32.99 -71.50 -31.56
C ARG A 24 32.64 -72.93 -31.15
N PHE A 25 31.80 -73.63 -31.92
CA PHE A 25 32.19 -74.87 -32.58
C PHE A 25 31.19 -75.20 -33.70
N GLU A 26 31.74 -75.38 -34.91
CA GLU A 26 31.06 -75.95 -36.08
C GLU A 26 30.99 -77.48 -35.99
N GLU A 27 30.27 -78.04 -36.96
CA GLU A 27 30.36 -79.40 -37.52
C GLU A 27 29.56 -80.51 -36.82
N ARG A 28 28.30 -80.66 -37.22
CA ARG A 28 27.79 -81.93 -37.77
C ARG A 28 26.72 -81.62 -38.82
N LEU A 29 27.00 -81.90 -40.09
CA LEU A 29 26.06 -82.45 -41.08
C LEU A 29 26.78 -82.60 -42.42
N ALA A 30 27.63 -83.62 -42.50
CA ALA A 30 27.98 -84.24 -43.76
C ALA A 30 28.14 -85.74 -43.48
N LEU A 31 27.10 -86.52 -43.83
CA LEU A 31 27.07 -87.93 -44.26
C LEU A 31 25.75 -88.56 -43.81
N SER A 32 24.72 -88.57 -44.64
CA SER A 32 24.54 -89.66 -45.60
C SER A 32 23.31 -89.40 -46.46
N ALA A 33 23.57 -89.05 -47.71
CA ALA A 33 22.63 -89.33 -48.79
C ALA A 33 22.56 -90.86 -48.93
N GLN A 34 21.54 -91.46 -48.31
CA GLN A 34 20.90 -92.65 -48.83
C GLN A 34 19.42 -92.33 -48.83
N GLY A 35 18.80 -92.36 -50.01
CA GLY A 35 17.34 -92.29 -50.12
C GLY A 35 16.77 -93.47 -49.36
N LEU A 36 16.40 -93.24 -48.11
CA LEU A 36 15.41 -94.04 -47.42
C LEU A 36 14.12 -93.81 -48.20
N THR A 37 13.60 -94.87 -48.78
CA THR A 37 12.23 -94.89 -49.28
C THR A 37 11.35 -94.43 -48.13
N ASP A 38 10.65 -93.30 -48.31
CA ASP A 38 9.71 -92.79 -47.31
C ASP A 38 8.81 -93.92 -46.81
N VAL A 39 8.70 -94.03 -45.49
CA VAL A 39 7.75 -94.94 -44.87
C VAL A 39 6.39 -94.23 -44.96
N PRO A 40 5.42 -94.79 -45.71
CA PRO A 40 4.08 -94.21 -45.73
C PRO A 40 3.50 -94.28 -44.32
N LEU A 41 2.81 -93.21 -43.91
CA LEU A 41 1.80 -93.35 -42.87
C LEU A 41 0.81 -94.41 -43.39
N GLY A 42 0.43 -95.36 -42.54
CA GLY A 42 -0.27 -96.56 -43.00
C GLY A 42 -1.51 -96.19 -43.81
N GLN A 43 -1.73 -96.85 -44.97
CA GLN A 43 -2.91 -96.67 -45.84
C GLN A 43 -4.25 -97.03 -45.17
N GLN A 44 -4.20 -97.37 -43.88
CA GLN A 44 -5.33 -97.47 -42.97
C GLN A 44 -5.07 -96.54 -41.78
N ILE A 45 -5.13 -95.22 -42.00
CA ILE A 45 -6.03 -94.49 -41.12
C ILE A 45 -7.37 -95.11 -41.45
N GLN A 46 -7.85 -96.06 -40.62
CA GLN A 46 -9.27 -96.35 -40.63
C GLN A 46 -9.89 -94.99 -40.37
N ALA A 47 -10.41 -94.37 -41.43
CA ALA A 47 -11.19 -93.15 -41.31
C ALA A 47 -12.11 -93.42 -40.13
N PRO A 48 -12.09 -92.58 -39.08
CA PRO A 48 -12.98 -92.80 -37.94
C PRO A 48 -14.37 -93.06 -38.50
N SER A 49 -15.12 -93.96 -37.89
CA SER A 49 -16.50 -94.18 -38.31
C SER A 49 -17.27 -92.87 -38.07
N VAL A 50 -17.35 -92.04 -39.10
CA VAL A 50 -18.13 -90.79 -39.07
C VAL A 50 -19.58 -91.22 -39.22
N ASP A 51 -20.29 -91.24 -38.10
CA ASP A 51 -21.70 -91.56 -38.11
C ASP A 51 -22.46 -90.27 -38.44
N LEU A 52 -22.83 -90.13 -39.72
CA LEU A 52 -23.63 -89.02 -40.23
C LEU A 52 -25.10 -89.22 -39.84
N PHE A 53 -25.40 -89.21 -38.54
CA PHE A 53 -26.79 -89.25 -38.04
C PHE A 53 -27.05 -88.11 -37.06
N GLN A 54 -28.00 -87.25 -37.44
CA GLN A 54 -28.77 -86.43 -36.49
C GLN A 54 -29.60 -87.38 -35.60
N GLU A 55 -29.07 -87.85 -34.48
CA GLU A 55 -29.80 -88.07 -33.22
C GLU A 55 -28.87 -88.52 -32.07
N VAL A 56 -28.85 -87.72 -30.99
CA VAL A 56 -28.34 -87.96 -29.62
C VAL A 56 -27.00 -88.72 -29.52
N ALA A 57 -25.91 -88.09 -29.98
CA ALA A 57 -24.54 -88.46 -29.61
C ALA A 57 -24.18 -87.84 -28.24
N PRO A 58 -23.39 -88.52 -27.37
CA PRO A 58 -22.85 -87.90 -26.16
C PRO A 58 -22.05 -86.65 -26.55
N SER A 59 -22.32 -85.55 -25.85
CA SER A 59 -21.70 -84.26 -26.15
C SER A 59 -20.27 -84.20 -25.60
N LEU A 60 -19.43 -83.32 -26.13
CA LEU A 60 -18.13 -82.99 -25.53
C LEU A 60 -18.27 -82.54 -24.05
N ASN A 61 -19.44 -82.03 -23.65
CA ASN A 61 -19.78 -81.77 -22.25
C ASN A 61 -19.93 -83.02 -21.38
N ASP A 62 -20.38 -84.15 -21.92
CA ASP A 62 -20.42 -85.40 -21.16
C ASP A 62 -19.00 -85.91 -20.88
N ALA A 63 -18.09 -85.74 -21.85
CA ALA A 63 -16.66 -85.96 -21.67
C ALA A 63 -16.07 -85.02 -20.59
N HIS A 64 -16.41 -83.72 -20.60
CA HIS A 64 -16.00 -82.78 -19.55
C HIS A 64 -16.44 -83.19 -18.15
N ASN A 65 -17.69 -83.66 -18.03
CA ASN A 65 -18.22 -84.12 -16.75
C ASN A 65 -17.52 -85.40 -16.28
N GLN A 66 -17.24 -86.33 -17.20
CA GLN A 66 -16.51 -87.57 -16.91
C GLN A 66 -15.10 -87.32 -16.36
N THR A 67 -14.40 -86.28 -16.86
CA THR A 67 -13.04 -85.95 -16.40
C THR A 67 -13.01 -84.87 -15.31
N GLY A 68 -14.15 -84.38 -14.81
CA GLY A 68 -14.22 -83.32 -13.80
C GLY A 68 -13.91 -81.90 -14.30
N LEU A 69 -13.78 -81.69 -15.61
CA LEU A 69 -13.41 -80.38 -16.18
C LEU A 69 -14.45 -79.30 -15.89
N THR A 70 -15.74 -79.65 -15.89
CA THR A 70 -16.83 -78.71 -15.57
C THR A 70 -16.69 -78.14 -14.15
N THR A 71 -16.33 -78.98 -13.17
CA THR A 71 -16.09 -78.55 -11.78
C THR A 71 -14.92 -77.57 -11.72
N VAL A 72 -13.79 -77.94 -12.33
CA VAL A 72 -12.57 -77.13 -12.36
C VAL A 72 -12.81 -75.74 -12.95
N ARG A 73 -13.49 -75.67 -14.10
CA ARG A 73 -13.81 -74.38 -14.75
C ARG A 73 -14.69 -73.49 -13.88
N ASN A 74 -15.72 -74.05 -13.25
CA ASN A 74 -16.63 -73.27 -12.42
C ASN A 74 -15.96 -72.76 -11.13
N GLN A 75 -14.94 -73.45 -10.65
CA GLN A 75 -14.25 -73.09 -9.42
C GLN A 75 -13.09 -72.11 -9.67
N PHE A 76 -12.32 -72.33 -10.74
CA PHE A 76 -11.04 -71.65 -10.96
C PHE A 76 -10.96 -70.83 -12.25
N GLY A 77 -11.84 -71.06 -13.22
CA GLY A 77 -11.91 -70.25 -14.44
C GLY A 77 -10.82 -70.46 -15.50
N PHE A 78 -9.87 -71.38 -15.28
CA PHE A 78 -8.79 -71.67 -16.22
C PHE A 78 -9.29 -72.14 -17.58
N ASN A 79 -8.67 -71.63 -18.65
CA ASN A 79 -9.07 -71.89 -20.03
C ASN A 79 -7.91 -72.16 -20.99
N GLY A 80 -6.66 -72.12 -20.51
CA GLY A 80 -5.44 -72.36 -21.29
C GLY A 80 -4.88 -71.11 -21.97
N ALA A 81 -5.37 -69.92 -21.63
CA ALA A 81 -4.83 -68.67 -22.16
C ALA A 81 -3.34 -68.52 -21.86
N GLY A 82 -2.61 -67.82 -22.74
CA GLY A 82 -1.16 -67.65 -22.63
C GLY A 82 -0.34 -68.76 -23.30
N GLN A 83 -0.99 -69.74 -23.95
CA GLN A 83 -0.35 -70.92 -24.53
C GLN A 83 -0.83 -71.21 -25.95
N THR A 84 0.01 -71.86 -26.75
CA THR A 84 -0.31 -72.30 -28.12
C THR A 84 -0.21 -73.83 -28.23
N VAL A 85 -1.17 -74.46 -28.92
CA VAL A 85 -1.17 -75.91 -29.21
C VAL A 85 -0.99 -76.15 -30.71
N ALA A 86 0.05 -76.90 -31.08
CA ALA A 86 0.28 -77.30 -32.47
C ALA A 86 -0.45 -78.62 -32.79
N VAL A 87 -1.22 -78.64 -33.88
CA VAL A 87 -1.95 -79.80 -34.37
C VAL A 87 -1.29 -80.29 -35.65
N ILE A 88 -0.61 -81.44 -35.58
CA ILE A 88 0.01 -82.09 -36.74
C ILE A 88 -0.97 -83.14 -37.28
N ASP A 89 -1.69 -82.81 -38.35
CA ASP A 89 -2.83 -83.60 -38.85
C ASP A 89 -3.15 -83.28 -40.34
N THR A 90 -4.40 -83.44 -40.79
CA THR A 90 -4.85 -83.15 -42.17
C THR A 90 -4.98 -81.66 -42.50
N GLY A 91 -4.81 -80.77 -41.51
CA GLY A 91 -5.01 -79.33 -41.62
C GLY A 91 -6.02 -78.82 -40.59
N ILE A 92 -6.24 -77.50 -40.55
CA ILE A 92 -7.29 -76.87 -39.74
C ILE A 92 -8.10 -75.94 -40.64
N ALA A 93 -9.43 -76.11 -40.70
CA ALA A 93 -10.34 -75.11 -41.26
C ALA A 93 -10.37 -73.89 -40.34
N TRP A 94 -9.36 -73.04 -40.50
CA TRP A 94 -9.10 -71.88 -39.64
C TRP A 94 -10.19 -70.80 -39.74
N ASP A 95 -11.03 -70.85 -40.76
CA ASP A 95 -12.20 -69.99 -40.95
C ASP A 95 -13.43 -70.45 -40.16
N HIS A 96 -13.37 -71.62 -39.51
CA HIS A 96 -14.43 -72.12 -38.66
C HIS A 96 -14.70 -71.16 -37.50
N LEU A 97 -15.94 -70.68 -37.37
CA LEU A 97 -16.28 -69.61 -36.41
C LEU A 97 -15.98 -70.01 -34.96
N ASN A 98 -16.24 -71.29 -34.63
CA ASN A 98 -15.95 -71.80 -33.29
C ASN A 98 -14.46 -72.07 -33.03
N LEU A 99 -13.58 -71.81 -34.00
CA LEU A 99 -12.12 -71.85 -33.91
C LEU A 99 -11.53 -70.45 -34.16
N GLY A 100 -12.29 -69.39 -33.86
CA GLY A 100 -11.88 -68.00 -34.00
C GLY A 100 -12.06 -67.37 -35.38
N GLY A 101 -12.52 -68.13 -36.38
CA GLY A 101 -12.99 -67.59 -37.67
C GLY A 101 -11.94 -66.87 -38.52
N GLY A 102 -10.65 -67.17 -38.35
CA GLY A 102 -9.57 -66.55 -39.11
C GLY A 102 -8.20 -67.17 -38.86
N TYR A 103 -7.23 -66.75 -39.68
CA TYR A 103 -5.84 -67.23 -39.67
C TYR A 103 -4.84 -66.09 -39.54
N GLY A 104 -3.81 -66.28 -38.71
CA GLY A 104 -2.68 -65.36 -38.52
C GLY A 104 -2.69 -64.63 -37.17
N ALA A 105 -1.78 -63.67 -37.02
CA ALA A 105 -1.57 -62.96 -35.75
C ALA A 105 -2.87 -62.29 -35.24
N GLY A 106 -3.23 -62.56 -33.98
CA GLY A 106 -4.45 -62.05 -33.34
C GLY A 106 -5.71 -62.88 -33.60
N MET A 107 -5.62 -63.95 -34.39
CA MET A 107 -6.66 -64.98 -34.53
C MET A 107 -6.36 -66.17 -33.62
N ARG A 108 -7.36 -67.03 -33.40
CA ARG A 108 -7.19 -68.27 -32.64
C ARG A 108 -6.22 -69.23 -33.33
N VAL A 109 -6.31 -69.38 -34.65
CA VAL A 109 -5.30 -70.11 -35.43
C VAL A 109 -4.21 -69.12 -35.83
N VAL A 110 -3.15 -69.04 -35.02
CA VAL A 110 -2.12 -68.00 -35.12
C VAL A 110 -1.14 -68.20 -36.26
N GLY A 111 -1.01 -69.43 -36.77
CA GLY A 111 -0.15 -69.76 -37.89
C GLY A 111 -0.10 -71.25 -38.20
N GLY A 112 0.82 -71.64 -39.07
CA GLY A 112 0.95 -73.01 -39.53
C GLY A 112 1.63 -73.14 -40.88
N TYR A 113 1.73 -74.37 -41.37
CA TYR A 113 2.38 -74.71 -42.63
C TYR A 113 1.82 -76.02 -43.19
N ASP A 114 1.77 -76.11 -44.52
CA ASP A 114 1.42 -77.32 -45.25
C ASP A 114 2.68 -78.00 -45.78
N PHE A 115 3.04 -79.15 -45.20
CA PHE A 115 4.21 -79.93 -45.61
C PHE A 115 3.92 -80.89 -46.77
N ALA A 116 2.66 -81.24 -46.99
CA ALA A 116 2.26 -82.13 -48.07
C ALA A 116 2.29 -81.41 -49.42
N GLU A 117 1.82 -80.16 -49.46
CA GLU A 117 1.84 -79.30 -50.64
C GLU A 117 2.99 -78.26 -50.65
N ASN A 118 3.69 -78.11 -49.52
CA ASN A 118 4.83 -77.20 -49.31
C ASN A 118 4.50 -75.71 -49.51
N ASP A 119 3.49 -75.24 -48.79
CA ASP A 119 3.12 -73.83 -48.72
C ASP A 119 2.66 -73.41 -47.30
N ALA A 120 2.27 -72.13 -47.15
CA ALA A 120 1.96 -71.53 -45.84
C ALA A 120 0.46 -71.58 -45.47
N ASP A 121 -0.35 -72.36 -46.19
CA ASP A 121 -1.79 -72.50 -45.95
C ASP A 121 -2.13 -73.90 -45.41
N PRO A 122 -2.19 -74.07 -44.08
CA PRO A 122 -2.47 -75.37 -43.45
C PRO A 122 -3.98 -75.70 -43.44
N TYR A 123 -4.76 -75.18 -44.39
CA TYR A 123 -6.19 -75.39 -44.43
C TYR A 123 -6.52 -76.88 -44.62
N ASP A 124 -7.60 -77.33 -43.98
CA ASP A 124 -8.07 -78.72 -44.07
C ASP A 124 -8.86 -78.88 -45.39
N ASP A 125 -8.16 -78.97 -46.52
CA ASP A 125 -8.73 -78.88 -47.88
C ASP A 125 -9.42 -80.19 -48.35
N PRO A 126 -10.15 -80.24 -49.49
CA PRO A 126 -11.48 -80.86 -49.65
C PRO A 126 -11.68 -82.34 -49.27
N SER A 127 -10.62 -83.13 -49.13
CA SER A 127 -10.65 -84.52 -48.66
C SER A 127 -10.46 -84.68 -47.15
N GLY A 128 -9.95 -83.63 -46.48
CA GLY A 128 -9.66 -83.55 -45.05
C GLY A 128 -10.87 -83.09 -44.22
N TYR A 129 -10.80 -83.38 -42.92
CA TYR A 129 -11.75 -82.96 -41.88
C TYR A 129 -11.25 -83.32 -40.47
N HIS A 130 -10.31 -84.27 -40.40
CA HIS A 130 -9.87 -84.90 -39.16
C HIS A 130 -9.10 -83.91 -38.28
N GLY A 131 -8.18 -83.13 -38.86
CA GLY A 131 -7.42 -82.13 -38.13
C GLY A 131 -8.30 -81.00 -37.57
N THR A 132 -9.35 -80.59 -38.29
CA THR A 132 -10.34 -79.64 -37.77
C THR A 132 -11.14 -80.22 -36.58
N HIS A 133 -11.50 -81.51 -36.65
CA HIS A 133 -12.17 -82.21 -35.53
C HIS A 133 -11.28 -82.29 -34.29
N VAL A 134 -10.00 -82.59 -34.48
CA VAL A 134 -8.98 -82.60 -33.45
C VAL A 134 -8.80 -81.22 -32.82
N ALA A 135 -8.69 -80.17 -33.65
CA ALA A 135 -8.56 -78.78 -33.19
C ALA A 135 -9.76 -78.32 -32.35
N GLY A 136 -10.98 -78.70 -32.74
CA GLY A 136 -12.19 -78.39 -31.98
C GLY A 136 -12.23 -79.00 -30.58
N ILE A 137 -11.74 -80.23 -30.41
CA ILE A 137 -11.66 -80.87 -29.08
C ILE A 137 -10.71 -80.09 -28.17
N ILE A 138 -9.63 -79.54 -28.73
CA ILE A 138 -8.68 -78.72 -27.97
C ILE A 138 -9.31 -77.37 -27.62
N ALA A 139 -9.75 -76.61 -28.61
CA ALA A 139 -9.92 -75.17 -28.44
C ALA A 139 -11.24 -74.58 -28.96
N SER A 140 -12.27 -75.38 -29.25
CA SER A 140 -13.54 -74.79 -29.69
C SER A 140 -14.12 -73.83 -28.62
N ASP A 141 -14.64 -72.68 -29.02
CA ASP A 141 -15.34 -71.74 -28.12
C ASP A 141 -16.87 -71.93 -28.13
N HIS A 142 -17.37 -72.99 -28.80
CA HIS A 142 -18.79 -73.24 -28.92
C HIS A 142 -19.42 -73.54 -27.55
N SER A 143 -20.50 -72.84 -27.19
CA SER A 143 -21.17 -73.01 -25.88
C SER A 143 -21.57 -74.45 -25.52
N THR A 144 -21.86 -75.31 -26.51
CA THR A 144 -22.26 -76.72 -26.31
C THR A 144 -21.14 -77.72 -26.62
N TYR A 145 -20.20 -77.35 -27.48
CA TYR A 145 -19.11 -78.20 -27.97
C TYR A 145 -17.78 -77.53 -27.62
N LEU A 146 -17.70 -77.02 -26.39
CA LEU A 146 -16.57 -76.23 -25.92
C LEU A 146 -15.33 -77.14 -25.91
N GLY A 147 -14.21 -76.73 -26.49
CA GLY A 147 -12.96 -77.48 -26.40
C GLY A 147 -12.48 -77.57 -24.96
N VAL A 148 -11.49 -78.40 -24.67
CA VAL A 148 -10.91 -78.57 -23.33
C VAL A 148 -10.18 -77.31 -22.86
N ALA A 149 -9.55 -76.56 -23.74
CA ALA A 149 -8.82 -75.33 -23.45
C ALA A 149 -9.21 -74.24 -24.46
N PRO A 150 -10.40 -73.63 -24.33
CA PRO A 150 -10.91 -72.67 -25.31
C PRO A 150 -10.17 -71.32 -25.28
N GLY A 151 -9.14 -71.14 -24.47
CA GLY A 151 -8.30 -69.95 -24.39
C GLY A 151 -6.94 -70.09 -25.10
N VAL A 152 -6.53 -71.28 -25.52
CA VAL A 152 -5.26 -71.47 -26.23
C VAL A 152 -5.31 -70.89 -27.63
N ASP A 153 -4.16 -70.49 -28.14
CA ASP A 153 -3.94 -70.35 -29.57
C ASP A 153 -3.67 -71.70 -30.22
N LEU A 154 -3.89 -71.81 -31.52
CA LEU A 154 -3.70 -73.01 -32.33
C LEU A 154 -2.70 -72.77 -33.45
N VAL A 155 -1.90 -73.78 -33.76
CA VAL A 155 -1.07 -73.85 -34.96
C VAL A 155 -1.44 -75.08 -35.77
N GLY A 156 -1.76 -74.91 -37.04
CA GLY A 156 -2.07 -76.03 -37.95
C GLY A 156 -0.85 -76.49 -38.74
N LEU A 157 -0.46 -77.75 -38.64
CA LEU A 157 0.63 -78.33 -39.43
C LEU A 157 0.10 -79.49 -40.24
N ARG A 158 -0.10 -79.26 -41.54
CA ARG A 158 -0.70 -80.24 -42.44
C ARG A 158 0.35 -81.21 -42.98
N VAL A 159 0.10 -82.50 -42.81
CA VAL A 159 1.03 -83.60 -43.20
C VAL A 159 0.34 -84.70 -44.02
N PHE A 160 -0.85 -84.41 -44.56
CA PHE A 160 -1.58 -85.29 -45.48
C PHE A 160 -2.02 -84.50 -46.71
N ASP A 161 -1.75 -85.07 -47.88
CA ASP A 161 -2.13 -84.49 -49.17
C ASP A 161 -3.64 -84.56 -49.42
N ASP A 162 -4.12 -83.90 -50.48
CA ASP A 162 -5.53 -83.94 -50.96
C ASP A 162 -6.07 -85.35 -51.32
N SER A 163 -5.22 -86.38 -51.28
CA SER A 163 -5.61 -87.78 -51.47
C SER A 163 -5.60 -88.57 -50.17
N GLY A 164 -5.35 -87.91 -49.03
CA GLY A 164 -5.24 -88.50 -47.70
C GLY A 164 -3.96 -89.31 -47.48
N ASN A 165 -2.94 -89.17 -48.33
CA ASN A 165 -1.66 -89.83 -48.14
C ASN A 165 -0.75 -88.96 -47.28
N GLY A 166 0.02 -89.58 -46.39
CA GLY A 166 1.05 -88.91 -45.62
C GLY A 166 2.32 -89.76 -45.51
N VAL A 167 3.44 -89.12 -45.24
CA VAL A 167 4.76 -89.76 -45.07
C VAL A 167 5.45 -89.22 -43.82
N PHE A 168 6.29 -90.05 -43.18
CA PHE A 168 6.97 -89.64 -41.94
C PHE A 168 7.95 -88.47 -42.11
N SER A 169 8.51 -88.24 -43.31
CA SER A 169 9.38 -87.08 -43.57
C SER A 169 8.66 -85.72 -43.47
N TRP A 170 7.35 -85.68 -43.78
CA TRP A 170 6.53 -84.49 -43.53
C TRP A 170 6.27 -84.28 -42.04
N VAL A 171 6.06 -85.37 -41.28
CA VAL A 171 5.90 -85.31 -39.81
C VAL A 171 7.21 -84.87 -39.14
N GLU A 172 8.35 -85.40 -39.57
CA GLU A 172 9.69 -84.98 -39.12
C GLU A 172 9.88 -83.47 -39.34
N SER A 173 9.57 -82.99 -40.55
CA SER A 173 9.64 -81.56 -40.89
C SER A 173 8.69 -80.71 -40.05
N ALA A 174 7.48 -81.21 -39.75
CA ALA A 174 6.51 -80.52 -38.89
C ALA A 174 7.00 -80.42 -37.43
N LEU A 175 7.60 -81.48 -36.88
CA LEU A 175 8.16 -81.45 -35.52
C LEU A 175 9.36 -80.49 -35.43
N GLN A 176 10.25 -80.49 -36.43
CA GLN A 176 11.33 -79.52 -36.51
C GLN A 176 10.79 -78.08 -36.64
N TRP A 177 9.73 -77.88 -37.42
CA TRP A 177 9.07 -76.59 -37.53
C TRP A 177 8.54 -76.10 -36.18
N VAL A 178 7.96 -77.00 -35.36
CA VAL A 178 7.52 -76.64 -34.00
C VAL A 178 8.70 -76.16 -33.17
N HIS A 179 9.83 -76.88 -33.20
CA HIS A 179 11.04 -76.43 -32.49
C HIS A 179 11.45 -75.02 -32.90
N ASP A 180 11.51 -74.77 -34.21
CA ASP A 180 12.01 -73.51 -34.76
C ASP A 180 11.07 -72.33 -34.46
N HIS A 181 9.75 -72.54 -34.46
CA HIS A 181 8.74 -71.47 -34.38
C HIS A 181 8.02 -71.40 -33.02
N ARG A 182 8.36 -72.23 -32.04
CA ARG A 182 7.66 -72.31 -30.74
C ARG A 182 7.55 -70.99 -29.98
N ASN A 183 8.40 -70.00 -30.27
CA ASN A 183 8.39 -68.70 -29.60
C ASN A 183 8.06 -67.53 -30.54
N ASP A 184 7.60 -67.79 -31.76
CA ASP A 184 7.35 -66.75 -32.76
C ASP A 184 5.99 -66.04 -32.58
N TYR A 185 5.08 -66.64 -31.80
CA TYR A 185 3.74 -66.14 -31.56
C TYR A 185 3.64 -65.36 -30.24
N ALA A 186 2.51 -64.67 -30.03
CA ALA A 186 2.26 -63.94 -28.78
C ALA A 186 2.32 -64.88 -27.55
N ASN A 187 1.88 -66.11 -27.75
CA ASN A 187 1.92 -67.19 -26.77
C ASN A 187 2.80 -68.34 -27.29
N PRO A 188 3.69 -68.93 -26.47
CA PRO A 188 4.58 -69.98 -26.93
C PRO A 188 3.83 -71.29 -27.23
N ILE A 189 4.35 -72.09 -28.17
CA ILE A 189 3.88 -73.47 -28.39
C ILE A 189 4.32 -74.32 -27.21
N THR A 190 3.37 -74.70 -26.36
CA THR A 190 3.62 -75.51 -25.15
C THR A 190 3.20 -76.96 -25.30
N THR A 191 2.38 -77.26 -26.30
CA THR A 191 1.82 -78.60 -26.52
C THR A 191 1.73 -78.92 -28.00
N VAL A 192 2.00 -80.17 -28.37
CA VAL A 192 1.81 -80.72 -29.72
C VAL A 192 0.87 -81.91 -29.63
N ASN A 193 -0.13 -81.96 -30.51
CA ASN A 193 -0.99 -83.11 -30.70
C ASN A 193 -0.69 -83.79 -32.05
N LEU A 194 -0.43 -85.10 -32.00
CA LEU A 194 -0.29 -85.96 -33.18
C LEU A 194 -1.34 -87.06 -33.14
N SER A 195 -2.41 -86.89 -33.93
CA SER A 195 -3.50 -87.87 -34.03
C SER A 195 -3.34 -88.79 -35.25
N LEU A 196 -2.12 -89.31 -35.42
CA LEU A 196 -1.68 -90.12 -36.56
C LEU A 196 -0.83 -91.32 -36.11
N GLY A 197 -0.62 -92.27 -37.02
CA GLY A 197 0.31 -93.37 -36.78
C GLY A 197 0.41 -94.36 -37.94
N ALA A 198 1.42 -95.23 -37.87
CA ALA A 198 1.59 -96.38 -38.76
C ALA A 198 1.23 -97.69 -38.05
N SER A 199 0.95 -98.73 -38.85
CA SER A 199 0.66 -100.08 -38.33
C SER A 199 1.86 -100.63 -37.54
N TRP A 200 1.79 -100.53 -36.23
CA TRP A 200 2.78 -101.00 -35.27
C TRP A 200 2.06 -101.32 -33.96
N ASN A 201 2.54 -102.34 -33.25
CA ASN A 201 2.00 -102.71 -31.94
C ASN A 201 3.11 -103.32 -31.08
N ALA A 202 3.88 -102.45 -30.44
CA ALA A 202 4.94 -102.86 -29.50
C ALA A 202 5.20 -101.77 -28.46
N ASP A 203 5.90 -102.13 -27.39
CA ASP A 203 6.33 -101.20 -26.34
C ASP A 203 7.60 -100.43 -26.73
N THR A 204 8.22 -100.78 -27.86
CA THR A 204 9.45 -100.16 -28.36
C THR A 204 9.25 -99.66 -29.78
N VAL A 205 9.96 -98.58 -30.13
CA VAL A 205 9.96 -98.02 -31.48
C VAL A 205 10.48 -99.03 -32.52
N PRO A 206 9.98 -98.98 -33.77
CA PRO A 206 10.50 -99.81 -34.85
C PRO A 206 11.94 -99.42 -35.21
N SER A 207 12.71 -100.35 -35.80
CA SER A 207 14.09 -100.07 -36.21
C SER A 207 14.22 -99.01 -37.32
N TRP A 208 13.11 -98.65 -37.97
CA TRP A 208 13.02 -97.60 -38.99
C TRP A 208 12.46 -96.29 -38.43
N ALA A 209 12.27 -96.18 -37.12
CA ALA A 209 11.86 -94.93 -36.46
C ALA A 209 12.83 -93.78 -36.81
N MET A 210 12.26 -92.62 -37.13
CA MET A 210 13.00 -91.46 -37.64
C MET A 210 12.58 -90.13 -37.01
N LEU A 211 11.69 -90.16 -36.01
CA LEU A 211 11.20 -88.95 -35.33
C LEU A 211 11.77 -88.78 -33.91
N GLU A 212 12.68 -89.66 -33.49
CA GLU A 212 13.08 -89.77 -32.08
C GLU A 212 13.92 -88.58 -31.61
N ASP A 213 14.75 -88.01 -32.49
CA ASP A 213 15.52 -86.81 -32.20
C ASP A 213 14.66 -85.56 -32.14
N GLU A 214 13.67 -85.39 -33.02
CA GLU A 214 12.72 -84.29 -32.91
C GLU A 214 11.84 -84.42 -31.66
N PHE A 215 11.34 -85.61 -31.33
CA PHE A 215 10.58 -85.79 -30.07
C PHE A 215 11.42 -85.52 -28.83
N ALA A 216 12.67 -85.99 -28.79
CA ALA A 216 13.58 -85.68 -27.68
C ALA A 216 13.87 -84.18 -27.57
N GLN A 217 13.98 -83.49 -28.72
CA GLN A 217 14.22 -82.05 -28.75
C GLN A 217 13.01 -81.26 -28.24
N LEU A 218 11.79 -81.62 -28.67
CA LEU A 218 10.57 -80.95 -28.20
C LEU A 218 10.30 -81.22 -26.72
N GLU A 219 10.52 -82.44 -26.23
CA GLU A 219 10.43 -82.74 -24.79
C GLU A 219 11.41 -81.88 -23.99
N ALA A 220 12.66 -81.75 -24.46
CA ALA A 220 13.68 -80.90 -23.83
C ALA A 220 13.34 -79.40 -23.88
N ASP A 221 12.53 -78.96 -24.84
CA ASP A 221 12.00 -77.60 -24.91
C ASP A 221 10.81 -77.35 -23.95
N GLY A 222 10.38 -78.38 -23.21
CA GLY A 222 9.23 -78.29 -22.32
C GLY A 222 7.89 -78.38 -23.06
N VAL A 223 7.88 -78.91 -24.28
CA VAL A 223 6.66 -79.12 -25.07
C VAL A 223 6.03 -80.45 -24.67
N PHE A 224 4.74 -80.44 -24.33
CA PHE A 224 3.98 -81.67 -24.06
C PHE A 224 3.52 -82.30 -25.37
N ILE A 225 3.85 -83.57 -25.63
CA ILE A 225 3.63 -84.22 -26.91
C ILE A 225 2.59 -85.34 -26.75
N ALA A 226 1.34 -85.04 -27.07
CA ALA A 226 0.23 -85.99 -26.98
C ALA A 226 0.09 -86.77 -28.31
N VAL A 227 0.16 -88.10 -28.25
CA VAL A 227 0.13 -88.95 -29.45
C VAL A 227 -0.91 -90.06 -29.32
N ALA A 228 -1.77 -90.21 -30.33
CA ALA A 228 -2.80 -91.23 -30.35
C ALA A 228 -2.20 -92.65 -30.25
N ALA A 229 -2.65 -93.45 -29.28
CA ALA A 229 -2.09 -94.77 -29.00
C ALA A 229 -2.30 -95.81 -30.12
N GLY A 230 -3.31 -95.62 -30.97
CA GLY A 230 -3.67 -96.47 -32.11
C GLY A 230 -5.00 -97.21 -31.91
N ASN A 231 -5.65 -97.63 -33.00
CA ASN A 231 -7.01 -98.18 -33.03
C ASN A 231 -7.12 -99.66 -33.43
N SER A 232 -6.01 -100.41 -33.41
CA SER A 232 -5.95 -101.79 -33.94
C SER A 232 -5.85 -102.87 -32.85
N PHE A 233 -6.26 -102.60 -31.61
CA PHE A 233 -6.12 -103.58 -30.53
C PHE A 233 -6.87 -104.88 -30.81
N THR A 234 -8.06 -104.84 -31.41
CA THR A 234 -8.80 -106.04 -31.81
C THR A 234 -8.12 -106.84 -32.92
N ASP A 235 -7.30 -106.20 -33.75
CA ASP A 235 -6.58 -106.85 -34.85
C ASP A 235 -5.33 -107.58 -34.32
N TYR A 236 -4.60 -106.95 -33.40
CA TYR A 236 -3.41 -107.54 -32.78
C TYR A 236 -3.72 -108.50 -31.63
N ASN A 237 -4.78 -108.20 -30.87
CA ASN A 237 -5.21 -108.91 -29.66
C ASN A 237 -4.08 -109.08 -28.62
N SER A 238 -3.19 -108.09 -28.51
CA SER A 238 -2.11 -108.00 -27.53
C SER A 238 -1.78 -106.55 -27.20
N PRO A 239 -1.31 -106.25 -25.97
CA PRO A 239 -0.80 -104.91 -25.63
C PRO A 239 0.36 -104.48 -26.53
N GLY A 240 0.50 -103.17 -26.70
CA GLY A 240 1.49 -102.48 -27.52
C GLY A 240 0.96 -101.09 -27.93
N LEU A 241 1.81 -100.29 -28.57
CA LEU A 241 1.50 -98.96 -29.09
C LEU A 241 1.85 -98.85 -30.58
N SER A 242 1.18 -97.95 -31.28
CA SER A 242 1.52 -97.59 -32.67
C SER A 242 2.74 -96.67 -32.68
N TYR A 243 3.41 -96.60 -33.82
CA TYR A 243 4.44 -95.57 -34.02
C TYR A 243 3.74 -94.34 -34.64
N PRO A 244 3.87 -93.12 -34.08
CA PRO A 244 4.91 -92.68 -33.12
C PRO A 244 4.62 -92.83 -31.62
N ALA A 245 3.42 -93.20 -31.17
CA ALA A 245 3.07 -93.31 -29.73
C ALA A 245 4.00 -94.25 -28.90
N ALA A 246 4.66 -95.21 -29.54
CA ALA A 246 5.65 -96.08 -28.93
C ALA A 246 6.97 -95.38 -28.54
N SER A 247 7.21 -94.13 -28.98
CA SER A 247 8.39 -93.36 -28.60
C SER A 247 8.39 -93.06 -27.10
N SER A 248 9.56 -93.14 -26.46
CA SER A 248 9.67 -92.86 -25.03
C SER A 248 9.46 -91.39 -24.68
N TYR A 249 9.69 -90.48 -25.64
CA TYR A 249 9.67 -89.02 -25.49
C TYR A 249 8.28 -88.38 -25.61
N VAL A 250 7.25 -89.20 -25.85
CA VAL A 250 5.88 -88.72 -26.05
C VAL A 250 4.93 -89.36 -25.06
N VAL A 251 3.79 -88.72 -24.85
CA VAL A 251 2.69 -89.23 -24.03
C VAL A 251 1.69 -89.96 -24.92
N PRO A 252 1.62 -91.31 -24.85
CA PRO A 252 0.65 -92.07 -25.63
C PRO A 252 -0.75 -91.93 -25.01
N VAL A 253 -1.76 -91.73 -25.84
CA VAL A 253 -3.14 -91.47 -25.39
C VAL A 253 -4.11 -92.55 -25.85
N ALA A 254 -4.73 -93.23 -24.88
CA ALA A 254 -5.76 -94.23 -25.09
C ALA A 254 -7.18 -93.62 -25.06
N SER A 255 -8.13 -94.30 -25.69
CA SER A 255 -9.53 -93.85 -25.75
C SER A 255 -10.39 -94.57 -24.70
N VAL A 256 -11.27 -93.84 -24.02
CA VAL A 256 -12.38 -94.39 -23.22
C VAL A 256 -13.74 -93.98 -23.76
N GLY A 257 -14.74 -94.83 -23.52
CA GLY A 257 -16.14 -94.53 -23.80
C GLY A 257 -16.82 -93.77 -22.66
N SER A 258 -18.08 -93.39 -22.89
CA SER A 258 -18.94 -92.72 -21.91
C SER A 258 -19.28 -93.58 -20.69
N ASP A 259 -19.05 -94.89 -20.77
CA ASP A 259 -19.18 -95.84 -19.66
C ASP A 259 -17.93 -95.89 -18.75
N GLY A 260 -16.88 -95.16 -19.09
CA GLY A 260 -15.60 -95.14 -18.36
C GLY A 260 -14.69 -96.31 -18.64
N ASN A 261 -15.03 -97.22 -19.56
CA ASN A 261 -14.17 -98.33 -19.95
C ASN A 261 -13.28 -97.94 -21.13
N ILE A 262 -12.11 -98.57 -21.24
CA ILE A 262 -11.24 -98.35 -22.40
C ILE A 262 -11.90 -98.91 -23.66
N SER A 263 -11.93 -98.08 -24.70
CA SER A 263 -12.47 -98.41 -26.01
C SER A 263 -11.92 -99.72 -26.56
N TYR A 264 -12.80 -100.53 -27.15
CA TYR A 264 -12.44 -101.86 -27.63
C TYR A 264 -11.32 -101.82 -28.69
N PHE A 265 -11.25 -100.75 -29.49
CA PHE A 265 -10.25 -100.55 -30.53
C PHE A 265 -8.90 -100.02 -30.01
N SER A 266 -8.88 -99.34 -28.86
CA SER A 266 -7.72 -98.58 -28.39
C SER A 266 -6.54 -99.49 -28.07
N GLN A 267 -5.35 -99.17 -28.55
CA GLN A 267 -4.14 -99.89 -28.15
C GLN A 267 -3.82 -99.67 -26.67
N ARG A 268 -3.01 -100.56 -26.10
CA ARG A 268 -2.90 -100.78 -24.66
C ARG A 268 -1.44 -100.77 -24.22
N ASN A 269 -1.07 -99.89 -23.29
CA ASN A 269 0.26 -99.88 -22.67
C ASN A 269 0.18 -99.19 -21.29
N SER A 270 1.06 -99.52 -20.35
CA SER A 270 1.00 -98.97 -18.98
C SER A 270 1.29 -97.46 -18.89
N ARG A 271 1.91 -96.87 -19.93
CA ARG A 271 2.24 -95.44 -20.03
C ARG A 271 1.10 -94.59 -20.57
N VAL A 272 -0.02 -95.20 -20.99
CA VAL A 272 -1.10 -94.42 -21.60
C VAL A 272 -1.83 -93.57 -20.55
N LEU A 273 -2.13 -92.34 -20.93
CA LEU A 273 -3.25 -91.59 -20.35
C LEU A 273 -4.49 -91.89 -21.18
N ALA A 274 -5.56 -92.29 -20.53
CA ALA A 274 -6.84 -92.51 -21.19
C ALA A 274 -7.72 -91.26 -21.08
N ALA A 275 -8.37 -90.90 -22.17
CA ALA A 275 -9.30 -89.78 -22.23
C ALA A 275 -10.50 -90.10 -23.13
N PRO A 276 -11.62 -89.38 -23.01
CA PRO A 276 -12.81 -89.61 -23.83
C PRO A 276 -12.48 -89.56 -25.33
N GLY A 277 -12.82 -90.63 -26.05
CA GLY A 277 -12.51 -90.76 -27.49
C GLY A 277 -13.56 -91.53 -28.30
N GLU A 278 -14.69 -91.93 -27.71
CA GLU A 278 -15.82 -92.54 -28.43
C GLU A 278 -16.96 -91.53 -28.64
N GLN A 279 -17.45 -91.45 -29.88
CA GLN A 279 -18.59 -90.63 -30.30
C GLN A 279 -18.46 -89.14 -29.90
N ILE A 280 -17.23 -88.62 -29.90
CA ILE A 280 -16.95 -87.22 -29.54
C ILE A 280 -17.42 -86.31 -30.67
N ALA A 281 -18.32 -85.37 -30.36
CA ALA A 281 -18.79 -84.34 -31.29
C ALA A 281 -17.84 -83.12 -31.27
N SER A 282 -17.30 -82.75 -32.43
CA SER A 282 -16.38 -81.61 -32.60
C SER A 282 -16.52 -80.94 -33.96
N THR A 283 -15.83 -79.81 -34.14
CA THR A 283 -15.85 -78.96 -35.35
C THR A 283 -15.37 -79.71 -36.58
N VAL A 284 -15.98 -79.49 -37.74
CA VAL A 284 -15.52 -80.01 -39.03
C VAL A 284 -15.62 -78.93 -40.10
N PRO A 285 -14.87 -79.02 -41.20
CA PRO A 285 -14.92 -78.01 -42.25
C PRO A 285 -16.28 -77.94 -42.96
N ASP A 286 -16.65 -76.76 -43.46
CA ASP A 286 -17.93 -76.51 -44.18
C ASP A 286 -18.09 -77.40 -45.44
N HIS A 287 -16.99 -77.79 -46.10
CA HIS A 287 -17.08 -78.67 -47.27
C HIS A 287 -17.53 -80.09 -46.95
N LEU A 288 -17.50 -80.53 -45.68
CA LEU A 288 -17.96 -81.87 -45.30
C LEU A 288 -19.48 -82.02 -45.46
N PHE A 289 -20.26 -80.94 -45.27
CA PHE A 289 -21.72 -80.94 -45.41
C PHE A 289 -22.25 -80.08 -46.58
N GLY A 290 -21.42 -79.88 -47.59
CA GLY A 290 -21.84 -79.33 -48.89
C GLY A 290 -21.57 -77.84 -49.11
N SER A 291 -20.73 -77.23 -48.28
CA SER A 291 -20.26 -75.85 -48.41
C SER A 291 -21.39 -74.82 -48.46
N ASP A 292 -22.17 -74.72 -47.38
CA ASP A 292 -23.31 -73.81 -47.34
C ASP A 292 -22.91 -72.35 -47.08
N GLY A 293 -21.61 -72.10 -46.84
CA GLY A 293 -21.01 -70.80 -46.60
C GLY A 293 -21.11 -70.34 -45.15
N ASN A 294 -21.46 -71.23 -44.22
CA ASN A 294 -21.51 -70.97 -42.79
C ASN A 294 -20.64 -71.99 -42.02
N PRO A 295 -19.33 -71.72 -41.85
CA PRO A 295 -18.37 -72.68 -41.30
C PRO A 295 -18.53 -72.85 -39.78
N THR A 296 -19.57 -73.59 -39.40
CA THR A 296 -20.00 -73.87 -38.01
C THR A 296 -20.31 -75.35 -37.77
N ASP A 297 -19.99 -76.19 -38.76
CA ASP A 297 -20.39 -77.58 -38.78
C ASP A 297 -19.69 -78.41 -37.70
N VAL A 298 -20.42 -79.41 -37.19
CA VAL A 298 -19.92 -80.36 -36.20
C VAL A 298 -20.30 -81.79 -36.61
N ALA A 299 -19.42 -82.74 -36.31
CA ALA A 299 -19.68 -84.16 -36.51
C ALA A 299 -19.13 -84.99 -35.34
N SER A 300 -19.65 -86.22 -35.19
CA SER A 300 -19.16 -87.16 -34.19
C SER A 300 -18.16 -88.16 -34.79
N ALA A 301 -17.03 -88.36 -34.11
CA ALA A 301 -16.00 -89.33 -34.47
C ALA A 301 -15.58 -90.20 -33.27
N SER A 302 -15.04 -91.39 -33.55
CA SER A 302 -14.50 -92.29 -32.53
C SER A 302 -13.07 -92.71 -32.89
N GLY A 303 -12.16 -92.66 -31.91
CA GLY A 303 -10.77 -93.08 -32.07
C GLY A 303 -9.85 -92.54 -30.98
N THR A 304 -8.66 -93.13 -30.82
CA THR A 304 -7.59 -92.52 -30.00
C THR A 304 -7.18 -91.14 -30.51
N SER A 305 -7.50 -90.83 -31.77
CA SER A 305 -7.37 -89.51 -32.39
C SER A 305 -8.28 -88.44 -31.79
N MET A 306 -9.36 -88.81 -31.11
CA MET A 306 -10.22 -87.87 -30.37
C MET A 306 -9.77 -87.75 -28.91
N ALA A 307 -9.18 -88.80 -28.34
CA ALA A 307 -8.66 -88.78 -26.98
C ALA A 307 -7.34 -87.98 -26.86
N ALA A 308 -6.42 -88.10 -27.83
CA ALA A 308 -5.16 -87.35 -27.86
C ALA A 308 -5.32 -85.82 -27.74
N PRO A 309 -6.18 -85.16 -28.53
CA PRO A 309 -6.42 -83.72 -28.40
C PRO A 309 -7.07 -83.35 -27.06
N TYR A 310 -7.85 -84.25 -26.46
CA TYR A 310 -8.42 -84.02 -25.14
C TYR A 310 -7.32 -83.93 -24.07
N VAL A 311 -6.34 -84.85 -24.11
CA VAL A 311 -5.17 -84.79 -23.20
C VAL A 311 -4.28 -83.59 -23.51
N ALA A 312 -4.12 -83.21 -24.78
CA ALA A 312 -3.40 -81.99 -25.17
C ALA A 312 -4.06 -80.70 -24.64
N GLY A 313 -5.39 -80.64 -24.61
CA GLY A 313 -6.10 -79.54 -23.96
C GLY A 313 -6.02 -79.62 -22.43
N ALA A 314 -5.99 -80.80 -21.85
CA ALA A 314 -5.82 -80.97 -20.41
C ALA A 314 -4.41 -80.52 -19.93
N SER A 315 -3.36 -80.79 -20.71
CA SER A 315 -1.98 -80.47 -20.34
C SER A 315 -1.76 -78.96 -20.19
N VAL A 316 -2.38 -78.15 -21.04
CA VAL A 316 -2.27 -76.68 -20.95
C VAL A 316 -3.00 -76.11 -19.73
N LEU A 317 -4.16 -76.67 -19.36
CA LEU A 317 -4.88 -76.25 -18.14
C LEU A 317 -4.09 -76.58 -16.88
N VAL A 318 -3.50 -77.79 -16.83
CA VAL A 318 -2.65 -78.19 -15.70
C VAL A 318 -1.40 -77.32 -15.62
N ARG A 319 -0.80 -76.95 -16.76
CA ARG A 319 0.32 -75.99 -16.79
C ARG A 319 -0.08 -74.63 -16.23
N GLU A 320 -1.22 -74.08 -16.65
CA GLU A 320 -1.75 -72.80 -16.16
C GLU A 320 -1.94 -72.82 -14.62
N ALA A 321 -2.46 -73.92 -14.08
CA ALA A 321 -2.62 -74.12 -12.64
C ALA A 321 -1.28 -74.19 -11.88
N MET A 322 -0.29 -74.88 -12.44
CA MET A 322 1.06 -74.96 -11.88
C MET A 322 1.73 -73.58 -11.84
N GLU A 323 1.59 -72.78 -12.90
CA GLU A 323 2.10 -71.41 -12.98
C GLU A 323 1.41 -70.50 -11.95
N PHE A 324 0.08 -70.62 -11.79
CA PHE A 324 -0.69 -69.88 -10.78
C PHE A 324 -0.17 -70.08 -9.36
N VAL A 325 0.20 -71.32 -9.01
CA VAL A 325 0.77 -71.63 -7.68
C VAL A 325 2.27 -71.36 -7.56
N GLY A 326 2.84 -70.67 -8.56
CA GLY A 326 4.22 -70.18 -8.55
C GLY A 326 5.26 -71.20 -9.02
N GLN A 327 4.86 -72.31 -9.65
CA GLN A 327 5.81 -73.20 -10.30
C GLN A 327 6.34 -72.56 -11.59
N SER A 328 7.59 -72.89 -11.94
CA SER A 328 8.26 -72.37 -13.13
C SER A 328 9.10 -73.48 -13.76
N ASN A 329 9.38 -73.36 -15.06
CA ASN A 329 10.09 -74.39 -15.86
C ASN A 329 9.36 -75.75 -15.90
N ILE A 330 8.04 -75.72 -16.07
CA ILE A 330 7.18 -76.91 -16.11
C ILE A 330 7.53 -77.77 -17.32
N THR A 331 7.83 -79.05 -17.09
CA THR A 331 8.20 -80.04 -18.11
C THR A 331 7.02 -80.93 -18.51
N GLN A 332 7.18 -81.73 -19.58
CA GLN A 332 6.21 -82.77 -19.95
C GLN A 332 5.98 -83.75 -18.79
N ASP A 333 7.05 -84.16 -18.10
CA ASP A 333 6.99 -85.10 -16.99
C ASP A 333 6.21 -84.54 -15.81
N ASP A 334 6.37 -83.26 -15.45
CA ASP A 334 5.62 -82.64 -14.35
C ASP A 334 4.10 -82.71 -14.61
N ILE A 335 3.69 -82.39 -15.85
CA ILE A 335 2.29 -82.43 -16.27
C ILE A 335 1.78 -83.86 -16.34
N TYR A 336 2.57 -84.77 -16.95
CA TYR A 336 2.24 -86.19 -17.03
C TYR A 336 2.06 -86.80 -15.64
N ASP A 337 2.96 -86.51 -14.70
CA ASP A 337 2.91 -87.03 -13.33
C ASP A 337 1.68 -86.53 -12.60
N VAL A 338 1.29 -85.26 -12.75
CA VAL A 338 0.04 -84.78 -12.16
C VAL A 338 -1.16 -85.49 -12.76
N LEU A 339 -1.26 -85.55 -14.09
CA LEU A 339 -2.38 -86.21 -14.77
C LEU A 339 -2.45 -87.71 -14.46
N TYR A 340 -1.31 -88.40 -14.38
CA TYR A 340 -1.22 -89.84 -14.12
C TYR A 340 -1.50 -90.19 -12.66
N ASN A 341 -0.91 -89.46 -11.70
CA ASN A 341 -1.04 -89.76 -10.28
C ASN A 341 -2.43 -89.40 -9.72
N THR A 342 -3.15 -88.49 -10.38
CA THR A 342 -4.51 -88.09 -10.00
C THR A 342 -5.60 -88.76 -10.83
N ALA A 343 -5.22 -89.48 -11.88
CA ALA A 343 -6.14 -90.22 -12.75
C ALA A 343 -6.95 -91.30 -12.00
N ASP A 344 -8.16 -91.53 -12.49
CA ASP A 344 -8.98 -92.65 -12.07
C ASP A 344 -8.42 -93.97 -12.65
N ILE A 345 -8.40 -95.01 -11.82
CA ILE A 345 -7.91 -96.33 -12.22
C ILE A 345 -9.04 -97.11 -12.92
N ILE A 346 -8.87 -97.40 -14.20
CA ILE A 346 -9.76 -98.26 -15.00
C ILE A 346 -9.20 -99.68 -15.07
N TYR A 347 -10.02 -100.68 -14.75
CA TYR A 347 -9.68 -102.09 -14.97
C TYR A 347 -10.13 -102.55 -16.36
N ASP A 348 -9.18 -102.91 -17.23
CA ASP A 348 -9.48 -103.46 -18.55
C ASP A 348 -9.55 -104.98 -18.51
N THR A 349 -10.74 -105.50 -18.80
CA THR A 349 -10.96 -106.96 -18.82
C THR A 349 -10.24 -107.68 -19.96
N ALA A 350 -9.88 -106.97 -21.04
CA ALA A 350 -9.23 -107.58 -22.21
C ALA A 350 -7.76 -107.94 -21.94
N THR A 351 -7.03 -107.11 -21.19
CA THR A 351 -5.63 -107.35 -20.82
C THR A 351 -5.44 -107.81 -19.38
N ALA A 352 -6.50 -107.75 -18.55
CA ALA A 352 -6.45 -107.95 -17.11
C ALA A 352 -5.48 -106.98 -16.39
N ALA A 353 -5.33 -105.77 -16.93
CA ALA A 353 -4.47 -104.72 -16.39
C ALA A 353 -5.28 -103.46 -16.02
N ASN A 354 -4.66 -102.62 -15.20
CA ASN A 354 -5.18 -101.31 -14.84
C ASN A 354 -4.55 -100.23 -15.73
N TYR A 355 -5.34 -99.22 -16.07
CA TYR A 355 -4.93 -98.04 -16.82
C TYR A 355 -5.48 -96.78 -16.16
N HIS A 356 -4.99 -95.61 -16.57
CA HIS A 356 -5.24 -94.35 -15.90
C HIS A 356 -6.08 -93.43 -16.80
N SER A 357 -7.32 -93.12 -16.39
CA SER A 357 -8.18 -92.12 -17.03
C SER A 357 -7.98 -90.78 -16.38
N ILE A 358 -7.73 -89.72 -17.15
CA ILE A 358 -7.49 -88.40 -16.58
C ILE A 358 -8.67 -87.93 -15.72
N ASN A 359 -8.36 -87.35 -14.55
CA ASN A 359 -9.33 -86.74 -13.63
C ASN A 359 -8.82 -85.34 -13.25
N LEU A 360 -9.36 -84.33 -13.90
CA LEU A 360 -8.92 -82.94 -13.75
C LEU A 360 -9.38 -82.35 -12.41
N GLU A 361 -10.52 -82.77 -11.87
CA GLU A 361 -10.94 -82.30 -10.54
C GLU A 361 -9.92 -82.72 -9.46
N ALA A 362 -9.45 -83.96 -9.52
CA ALA A 362 -8.39 -84.45 -8.63
C ALA A 362 -7.02 -83.76 -8.91
N ALA A 363 -6.68 -83.53 -10.18
CA ALA A 363 -5.47 -82.81 -10.56
C ALA A 363 -5.42 -81.39 -9.98
N PHE A 364 -6.51 -80.63 -10.11
CA PHE A 364 -6.60 -79.26 -9.61
C PHE A 364 -6.70 -79.21 -8.08
N ALA A 365 -7.39 -80.15 -7.44
CA ALA A 365 -7.42 -80.25 -5.98
C ALA A 365 -6.03 -80.52 -5.38
N ALA A 366 -5.13 -81.19 -6.12
CA ALA A 366 -3.75 -81.42 -5.69
C ALA A 366 -2.83 -80.20 -5.89
N LEU A 367 -3.21 -79.26 -6.78
CA LEU A 367 -2.40 -78.09 -7.13
C LEU A 367 -2.85 -76.82 -6.39
N MET A 368 -4.15 -76.51 -6.39
CA MET A 368 -4.68 -75.22 -5.96
C MET A 368 -4.60 -75.03 -4.43
N PRO A 369 -4.23 -73.83 -3.94
CA PRO A 369 -4.07 -73.54 -2.51
C PRO A 369 -5.43 -73.45 -1.78
N SER A 370 -5.39 -73.58 -0.45
CA SER A 370 -6.54 -73.25 0.40
C SER A 370 -6.67 -71.73 0.55
N ASP A 371 -7.91 -71.28 0.78
CA ASP A 371 -8.28 -69.93 1.19
C ASP A 371 -7.45 -69.44 2.41
N ASP A 372 -6.96 -68.19 2.34
CA ASP A 372 -6.00 -67.62 3.30
C ASP A 372 -6.62 -66.60 4.28
N PHE A 373 -7.74 -65.97 3.92
CA PHE A 373 -8.48 -65.06 4.80
C PHE A 373 -9.96 -65.45 4.94
N GLY A 374 -10.70 -64.67 5.73
CA GLY A 374 -12.10 -64.97 6.02
C GLY A 374 -13.03 -64.34 5.00
N SER A 375 -13.88 -65.15 4.37
CA SER A 375 -14.86 -64.68 3.37
C SER A 375 -16.17 -64.11 3.91
N ILE A 376 -16.20 -63.77 5.19
CA ILE A 376 -17.32 -63.07 5.83
C ILE A 376 -16.80 -62.00 6.80
N ALA A 377 -17.51 -60.87 6.89
CA ALA A 377 -17.10 -59.71 7.69
C ALA A 377 -16.85 -60.01 9.18
N VAL A 378 -17.45 -61.05 9.75
CA VAL A 378 -17.23 -61.44 11.16
C VAL A 378 -15.85 -62.06 11.41
N ASP A 379 -15.26 -62.64 10.37
CA ASP A 379 -13.94 -63.27 10.40
C ASP A 379 -12.88 -62.37 9.72
N ALA A 380 -13.17 -61.07 9.60
CA ALA A 380 -12.29 -60.08 8.99
C ALA A 380 -10.91 -60.07 9.68
N HIS A 381 -9.85 -60.02 8.87
CA HIS A 381 -8.49 -59.91 9.35
C HIS A 381 -8.25 -58.51 9.95
N ASP A 382 -7.84 -58.47 11.22
CA ASP A 382 -7.58 -57.23 11.95
C ASP A 382 -6.20 -56.65 11.62
N LEU A 383 -6.19 -55.48 11.00
CA LEU A 383 -5.00 -54.71 10.63
C LEU A 383 -4.53 -53.77 11.77
N GLY A 384 -5.30 -53.65 12.86
CA GLY A 384 -4.97 -52.82 14.02
C GLY A 384 -5.32 -51.33 13.88
N THR A 385 -4.69 -50.48 14.71
CA THR A 385 -4.85 -49.02 14.64
C THR A 385 -3.84 -48.43 13.65
N THR A 386 -4.32 -47.75 12.61
CA THR A 386 -3.48 -47.31 11.49
C THR A 386 -3.32 -45.78 11.47
N SER A 387 -2.06 -45.34 11.34
CA SER A 387 -1.65 -43.93 11.24
C SER A 387 -0.58 -43.70 10.16
N SER A 388 -0.19 -44.74 9.41
CA SER A 388 0.92 -44.72 8.45
C SER A 388 0.85 -45.88 7.45
N LEU A 389 1.53 -45.73 6.31
CA LEU A 389 1.72 -46.73 5.25
C LEU A 389 2.04 -48.15 5.77
N ALA A 390 1.18 -49.12 5.46
CA ALA A 390 1.40 -50.54 5.72
C ALA A 390 0.91 -51.42 4.56
N GLN A 391 1.35 -52.69 4.55
CA GLN A 391 1.09 -53.64 3.47
C GLN A 391 0.60 -55.01 3.99
N THR A 392 -0.22 -55.70 3.21
CA THR A 392 -0.73 -57.05 3.51
C THR A 392 -0.93 -57.84 2.21
N ASP A 393 -0.39 -59.06 2.14
CA ASP A 393 -0.48 -59.95 0.99
C ASP A 393 -1.62 -60.97 1.17
N GLY A 394 -2.31 -61.35 0.08
CA GLY A 394 -3.37 -62.36 0.08
C GLY A 394 -3.63 -63.05 -1.26
N ILE A 395 -4.56 -64.00 -1.31
CA ILE A 395 -4.96 -64.72 -2.51
C ILE A 395 -6.48 -64.87 -2.63
N VAL A 396 -7.02 -64.50 -3.79
CA VAL A 396 -8.36 -64.92 -4.20
C VAL A 396 -8.20 -66.21 -4.99
N GLY A 397 -8.39 -67.35 -4.33
CA GLY A 397 -8.05 -68.68 -4.85
C GLY A 397 -9.16 -69.35 -5.67
N THR A 398 -10.40 -68.90 -5.53
CA THR A 398 -11.56 -69.38 -6.30
C THR A 398 -12.44 -68.22 -6.78
N LEU A 399 -13.29 -68.44 -7.78
CA LEU A 399 -14.16 -67.39 -8.33
C LEU A 399 -15.23 -66.86 -7.36
N ASN A 400 -15.46 -67.52 -6.22
CA ASN A 400 -16.41 -67.07 -5.18
C ASN A 400 -15.71 -66.65 -3.89
N ASP A 401 -14.38 -66.53 -3.93
CA ASP A 401 -13.56 -66.16 -2.80
C ASP A 401 -13.59 -64.64 -2.56
N VAL A 402 -13.63 -64.24 -1.29
CA VAL A 402 -13.72 -62.86 -0.84
C VAL A 402 -12.89 -62.76 0.43
N ASP A 403 -12.10 -61.72 0.61
CA ASP A 403 -11.32 -61.53 1.84
C ASP A 403 -11.75 -60.26 2.56
N PHE A 404 -12.06 -60.35 3.86
CA PHE A 404 -12.43 -59.20 4.68
C PHE A 404 -11.28 -58.71 5.57
N PHE A 405 -11.16 -57.39 5.71
CA PHE A 405 -10.17 -56.70 6.52
C PHE A 405 -10.83 -55.64 7.41
N THR A 406 -10.29 -55.40 8.60
CA THR A 406 -10.78 -54.37 9.54
C THR A 406 -9.64 -53.58 10.20
N PHE A 407 -9.87 -52.29 10.52
CA PHE A 407 -8.89 -51.43 11.20
C PHE A 407 -9.56 -50.31 12.02
N THR A 408 -8.82 -49.67 12.93
CA THR A 408 -9.24 -48.45 13.66
C THR A 408 -8.46 -47.24 13.15
N ALA A 409 -9.13 -46.15 12.76
CA ALA A 409 -8.46 -44.92 12.31
C ALA A 409 -7.86 -44.11 13.47
N ASP A 410 -6.58 -43.72 13.42
CA ASP A 410 -5.92 -42.90 14.46
C ASP A 410 -6.25 -41.39 14.32
N THR A 411 -6.31 -40.90 13.08
CA THR A 411 -6.62 -39.49 12.77
C THR A 411 -7.87 -39.37 11.89
N THR A 412 -8.47 -38.18 11.87
CA THR A 412 -9.54 -37.85 10.91
C THR A 412 -8.87 -37.45 9.60
N GLY A 413 -9.29 -38.06 8.50
CA GLY A 413 -8.60 -37.92 7.22
C GLY A 413 -9.19 -38.80 6.13
N GLN A 414 -8.42 -39.03 5.07
CA GLN A 414 -8.80 -39.93 3.99
C GLN A 414 -7.92 -41.19 4.03
N MET A 415 -8.57 -42.36 4.07
CA MET A 415 -7.93 -43.66 3.89
C MET A 415 -7.84 -43.93 2.38
N SER A 416 -6.68 -44.36 1.91
CA SER A 416 -6.43 -44.77 0.53
C SER A 416 -5.82 -46.17 0.51
N ILE A 417 -6.37 -47.08 -0.29
CA ILE A 417 -5.97 -48.48 -0.40
C ILE A 417 -5.67 -48.79 -1.87
N SER A 418 -4.43 -49.09 -2.19
CA SER A 418 -4.01 -49.55 -3.52
C SER A 418 -3.84 -51.06 -3.54
N VAL A 419 -4.15 -51.69 -4.67
CA VAL A 419 -4.02 -53.14 -4.86
C VAL A 419 -3.00 -53.41 -5.96
N ASP A 420 -1.89 -54.07 -5.63
CA ASP A 420 -1.04 -54.72 -6.62
C ASP A 420 -1.55 -56.15 -6.82
N GLN A 421 -1.82 -56.56 -8.06
CA GLN A 421 -2.50 -57.83 -8.37
C GLN A 421 -1.81 -58.60 -9.49
N THR A 422 -1.96 -59.92 -9.48
CA THR A 422 -1.32 -60.82 -10.45
C THR A 422 -2.32 -61.79 -11.08
N HIS A 423 -1.90 -62.43 -12.18
CA HIS A 423 -2.72 -63.36 -12.97
C HIS A 423 -3.94 -62.68 -13.60
N ALA A 424 -5.15 -63.19 -13.36
CA ALA A 424 -6.38 -62.69 -13.96
C ALA A 424 -7.28 -61.94 -12.96
N LEU A 425 -6.81 -61.70 -11.73
CA LEU A 425 -7.59 -61.02 -10.69
C LEU A 425 -7.96 -59.60 -11.12
N ASP A 426 -9.25 -59.33 -11.17
CA ASP A 426 -9.83 -57.98 -11.25
C ASP A 426 -10.34 -57.59 -9.86
N ALA A 427 -9.40 -57.16 -9.00
CA ALA A 427 -9.69 -56.88 -7.60
C ALA A 427 -10.72 -55.77 -7.46
N ASN A 428 -11.78 -56.06 -6.70
CA ASN A 428 -12.82 -55.11 -6.39
C ASN A 428 -12.95 -54.96 -4.87
N LEU A 429 -12.72 -53.75 -4.39
CA LEU A 429 -12.77 -53.40 -2.98
C LEU A 429 -14.13 -52.80 -2.63
N VAL A 430 -14.70 -53.28 -1.53
CA VAL A 430 -16.01 -52.84 -1.04
C VAL A 430 -15.92 -52.45 0.43
N LEU A 431 -16.31 -51.22 0.75
CA LEU A 431 -16.41 -50.77 2.14
C LEU A 431 -17.72 -51.28 2.76
N VAL A 432 -17.65 -51.93 3.92
CA VAL A 432 -18.84 -52.45 4.61
C VAL A 432 -19.62 -51.28 5.22
N GLY A 433 -20.86 -51.09 4.76
CA GLY A 433 -21.77 -50.07 5.30
C GLY A 433 -21.46 -48.62 4.87
N GLY A 434 -20.58 -48.44 3.88
CA GLY A 434 -20.23 -47.14 3.32
C GLY A 434 -19.93 -47.21 1.83
N ASN A 435 -19.50 -46.08 1.26
CA ASN A 435 -19.04 -45.99 -0.12
C ASN A 435 -17.59 -45.48 -0.12
N GLY A 436 -16.73 -46.08 -0.94
CA GLY A 436 -15.45 -45.51 -1.33
C GLY A 436 -15.43 -45.16 -2.81
N GLN A 437 -14.37 -44.48 -3.23
CA GLN A 437 -14.16 -44.06 -4.62
C GLN A 437 -12.91 -44.70 -5.18
N TRP A 438 -13.00 -45.17 -6.42
CA TRP A 438 -11.86 -45.62 -7.20
C TRP A 438 -11.27 -44.48 -8.02
N ASP A 439 -9.97 -44.27 -7.92
CA ASP A 439 -9.18 -43.40 -8.80
C ASP A 439 -7.81 -44.04 -9.07
N ASP A 440 -7.48 -44.22 -10.35
CA ASP A 440 -6.22 -44.78 -10.85
C ASP A 440 -5.65 -45.98 -10.05
N GLY A 441 -6.48 -47.01 -9.79
CA GLY A 441 -6.07 -48.22 -9.06
C GLY A 441 -5.99 -48.09 -7.54
N THR A 442 -6.49 -46.99 -6.98
CA THR A 442 -6.59 -46.74 -5.54
C THR A 442 -8.04 -46.54 -5.12
N PHE A 443 -8.43 -47.19 -4.02
CA PHE A 443 -9.74 -47.09 -3.39
C PHE A 443 -9.66 -46.21 -2.14
N SER A 444 -10.40 -45.09 -2.13
CA SER A 444 -10.32 -44.10 -1.06
C SER A 444 -11.68 -43.78 -0.40
N PHE A 445 -11.66 -43.50 0.91
CA PHE A 445 -12.83 -43.08 1.68
C PHE A 445 -12.44 -42.27 2.93
N ASP A 446 -13.34 -41.41 3.40
CA ASP A 446 -13.10 -40.59 4.58
C ASP A 446 -13.25 -41.41 5.87
N VAL A 447 -12.37 -41.14 6.84
CA VAL A 447 -12.37 -41.77 8.16
C VAL A 447 -12.32 -40.74 9.28
N ALA A 448 -12.87 -41.12 10.44
CA ALA A 448 -12.85 -40.31 11.66
C ALA A 448 -11.99 -40.99 12.73
N ALA A 449 -11.19 -40.19 13.44
CA ALA A 449 -10.33 -40.66 14.52
C ALA A 449 -11.11 -41.48 15.57
N GLY A 450 -10.60 -42.66 15.90
CA GLY A 450 -11.16 -43.61 16.87
C GLY A 450 -12.33 -44.47 16.38
N GLN A 451 -12.66 -44.45 15.08
CA GLN A 451 -13.69 -45.32 14.49
C GLN A 451 -13.09 -46.55 13.80
N ASP A 452 -13.82 -47.68 13.88
CA ASP A 452 -13.48 -48.92 13.21
C ASP A 452 -14.11 -48.99 11.81
N TYR A 453 -13.34 -49.46 10.82
CA TYR A 453 -13.76 -49.62 9.44
C TYR A 453 -13.43 -51.03 8.95
N THR A 454 -14.34 -51.62 8.20
CA THR A 454 -14.19 -52.95 7.60
C THR A 454 -14.40 -52.86 6.09
N PHE A 455 -13.53 -53.46 5.30
CA PHE A 455 -13.67 -53.55 3.84
C PHE A 455 -13.38 -54.98 3.37
N SER A 456 -13.82 -55.33 2.18
CA SER A 456 -13.47 -56.59 1.53
C SER A 456 -12.73 -56.36 0.22
N ILE A 457 -12.00 -57.37 -0.23
CA ILE A 457 -11.53 -57.54 -1.60
C ILE A 457 -12.19 -58.80 -2.16
N ASP A 458 -12.87 -58.66 -3.29
CA ASP A 458 -13.41 -59.75 -4.08
C ASP A 458 -12.89 -59.66 -5.52
N THR A 459 -13.31 -60.60 -6.37
CA THR A 459 -12.98 -60.60 -7.80
C THR A 459 -14.18 -60.26 -8.68
N GLY A 460 -14.01 -59.26 -9.55
CA GLY A 460 -14.93 -58.97 -10.66
C GLY A 460 -14.72 -59.88 -11.88
N GLY A 461 -13.59 -60.59 -11.92
CA GLY A 461 -13.19 -61.48 -13.00
C GLY A 461 -11.88 -62.21 -12.66
N GLY A 462 -11.84 -63.52 -12.88
CA GLY A 462 -10.64 -64.36 -12.67
C GLY A 462 -10.23 -64.56 -11.21
N ILE A 463 -9.11 -65.26 -11.00
CA ILE A 463 -8.49 -65.50 -9.70
C ILE A 463 -7.05 -64.97 -9.71
N GLY A 464 -6.45 -64.72 -8.53
CA GLY A 464 -5.08 -64.19 -8.45
C GLY A 464 -4.62 -63.84 -7.05
N ARG A 465 -3.37 -63.36 -6.95
CA ARG A 465 -2.77 -62.88 -5.71
C ARG A 465 -2.77 -61.36 -5.69
N TYR A 466 -2.83 -60.80 -4.49
CA TYR A 466 -2.79 -59.35 -4.30
C TYR A 466 -1.88 -58.92 -3.13
N THR A 467 -1.42 -57.67 -3.19
CA THR A 467 -0.81 -56.92 -2.09
C THR A 467 -1.60 -55.64 -1.87
N LEU A 468 -2.23 -55.50 -0.72
CA LEU A 468 -2.89 -54.27 -0.28
C LEU A 468 -1.85 -53.31 0.29
N SER A 469 -1.83 -52.06 -0.18
CA SER A 469 -1.06 -50.97 0.40
C SER A 469 -2.02 -49.88 0.87
N TYR A 470 -2.01 -49.53 2.16
CA TYR A 470 -2.98 -48.58 2.72
C TYR A 470 -2.31 -47.43 3.49
N ASP A 471 -2.83 -46.21 3.29
CA ASP A 471 -2.32 -44.95 3.86
C ASP A 471 -3.47 -44.06 4.37
N LEU A 472 -3.28 -43.44 5.54
CA LEU A 472 -4.26 -42.53 6.16
C LEU A 472 -3.66 -41.13 6.26
N GLN A 473 -4.14 -40.20 5.44
CA GLN A 473 -3.65 -38.81 5.40
C GLN A 473 -4.56 -37.86 6.16
N ALA A 474 -3.97 -37.04 7.04
CA ALA A 474 -4.68 -36.01 7.78
C ALA A 474 -5.10 -34.84 6.87
N THR A 475 -6.30 -34.31 7.05
CA THR A 475 -6.80 -33.16 6.28
C THR A 475 -6.19 -31.85 6.80
N ALA A 476 -5.55 -31.07 5.93
CA ALA A 476 -5.00 -29.75 6.30
C ALA A 476 -6.12 -28.70 6.48
N ILE A 477 -5.96 -27.83 7.48
CA ILE A 477 -6.82 -26.65 7.69
C ILE A 477 -6.37 -25.54 6.74
N ASP A 478 -7.16 -25.22 5.73
CA ASP A 478 -6.87 -24.14 4.78
C ASP A 478 -7.17 -22.77 5.41
N LEU A 479 -6.12 -21.97 5.60
CA LEU A 479 -6.21 -20.60 6.08
C LEU A 479 -6.32 -19.58 4.93
N GLY A 480 -6.23 -20.03 3.68
CA GLY A 480 -6.36 -19.18 2.49
C GLY A 480 -5.12 -18.33 2.20
N THR A 481 -5.33 -17.20 1.53
CA THR A 481 -4.26 -16.27 1.17
C THR A 481 -3.98 -15.29 2.30
N ILE A 482 -2.71 -15.20 2.72
CA ILE A 482 -2.30 -14.46 3.90
C ILE A 482 -1.50 -13.24 3.49
N ASP A 483 -2.03 -12.05 3.77
CA ASP A 483 -1.26 -10.82 4.00
C ASP A 483 -0.96 -10.67 5.50
N GLN A 484 -1.99 -10.67 6.35
CA GLN A 484 -1.91 -10.77 7.79
C GLN A 484 -3.16 -11.45 8.35
N GLN A 485 -2.96 -12.45 9.23
CA GLN A 485 -4.06 -13.12 9.91
C GLN A 485 -3.68 -13.54 11.33
N ILE A 486 -4.62 -13.41 12.27
CA ILE A 486 -4.51 -13.97 13.63
C ILE A 486 -5.59 -15.02 13.81
N VAL A 487 -5.19 -16.24 14.15
CA VAL A 487 -6.09 -17.37 14.41
C VAL A 487 -5.91 -17.79 15.87
N THR A 488 -6.96 -17.65 16.69
CA THR A 488 -6.89 -17.89 18.14
C THR A 488 -7.49 -19.24 18.53
N ASN A 489 -7.17 -19.72 19.74
CA ASN A 489 -7.74 -20.93 20.36
C ASN A 489 -7.63 -22.21 19.51
N GLN A 490 -6.55 -22.35 18.75
CA GLN A 490 -6.31 -23.55 17.95
C GLN A 490 -5.89 -24.72 18.84
N GLN A 491 -6.50 -25.89 18.59
CA GLN A 491 -6.07 -27.17 19.15
C GLN A 491 -4.92 -27.69 18.28
N VAL A 492 -3.71 -27.70 18.82
CA VAL A 492 -2.55 -28.28 18.14
C VAL A 492 -2.38 -29.71 18.62
N ASN A 493 -2.49 -30.68 17.71
CA ASN A 493 -2.14 -32.09 17.90
C ASN A 493 -1.52 -32.62 16.61
N ASN A 494 -0.28 -32.17 16.31
CA ASN A 494 0.34 -32.32 14.99
C ASN A 494 -0.56 -31.80 13.86
N THR A 495 -1.10 -30.59 14.06
CA THR A 495 -2.09 -30.00 13.16
C THR A 495 -1.41 -29.42 11.94
N LEU A 496 -1.92 -29.77 10.75
CA LEU A 496 -1.42 -29.29 9.46
C LEU A 496 -2.29 -28.12 8.97
N TYR A 497 -1.66 -26.99 8.64
CA TYR A 497 -2.31 -25.83 8.03
C TYR A 497 -1.83 -25.68 6.58
N GLN A 498 -2.71 -25.24 5.68
CA GLN A 498 -2.34 -24.80 4.33
C GLN A 498 -2.49 -23.28 4.25
N VAL A 499 -1.51 -22.62 3.65
CA VAL A 499 -1.50 -21.17 3.45
C VAL A 499 -1.05 -20.83 2.03
N THR A 500 -1.57 -19.73 1.50
CA THR A 500 -1.10 -19.12 0.26
C THR A 500 -0.43 -17.78 0.58
N ALA A 501 0.79 -17.57 0.12
CA ALA A 501 1.48 -16.28 0.29
C ALA A 501 0.82 -15.20 -0.58
N GLN A 502 0.39 -14.08 0.00
CA GLN A 502 -0.13 -12.94 -0.77
C GLN A 502 0.99 -12.24 -1.56
N GLN A 503 2.20 -12.18 -0.99
CA GLN A 503 3.31 -11.36 -1.47
C GLN A 503 4.63 -12.14 -1.52
N SER A 504 5.55 -11.67 -2.37
CA SER A 504 6.93 -12.16 -2.34
C SER A 504 7.64 -11.58 -1.12
N GLY A 505 8.49 -12.36 -0.46
CA GLY A 505 9.26 -11.90 0.69
C GLY A 505 9.26 -12.91 1.83
N ILE A 506 9.34 -12.39 3.05
CA ILE A 506 9.33 -13.18 4.28
C ILE A 506 7.87 -13.45 4.65
N PHE A 507 7.55 -14.71 4.82
CA PHE A 507 6.32 -15.16 5.46
C PHE A 507 6.67 -15.59 6.88
N THR A 508 6.14 -14.87 7.85
CA THR A 508 6.36 -15.10 9.28
C THR A 508 5.15 -15.80 9.89
N ILE A 509 5.39 -16.90 10.60
CA ILE A 509 4.42 -17.55 11.47
C ILE A 509 4.93 -17.49 12.90
N GLU A 510 4.11 -16.95 13.79
CA GLU A 510 4.35 -16.93 15.23
C GLU A 510 3.25 -17.71 15.95
N ALA A 511 3.63 -18.79 16.63
CA ALA A 511 2.75 -19.57 17.48
C ALA A 511 2.95 -19.15 18.94
N MET A 512 1.92 -18.54 19.53
CA MET A 512 1.88 -18.13 20.94
C MET A 512 1.05 -19.15 21.74
N PHE A 513 1.62 -19.72 22.79
CA PHE A 513 1.01 -20.78 23.59
C PHE A 513 1.59 -20.81 25.01
N VAL A 514 0.95 -21.54 25.93
CA VAL A 514 1.53 -21.79 27.26
C VAL A 514 2.37 -23.06 27.21
N ASN A 515 3.70 -22.93 27.24
CA ASN A 515 4.63 -24.06 27.10
C ASN A 515 4.41 -25.16 28.14
N ALA A 516 4.01 -24.78 29.37
CA ALA A 516 3.70 -25.72 30.44
C ALA A 516 2.57 -26.72 30.11
N ASN A 517 1.71 -26.40 29.13
CA ASN A 517 0.63 -27.27 28.66
C ASN A 517 1.05 -28.15 27.46
N GLY A 518 2.30 -28.05 27.01
CA GLY A 518 2.87 -28.77 25.87
C GLY A 518 3.58 -27.81 24.91
N ASN A 519 4.72 -28.26 24.37
CA ASN A 519 5.50 -27.48 23.39
C ASN A 519 4.80 -27.47 22.03
N VAL A 520 5.01 -26.40 21.25
CA VAL A 520 4.61 -26.33 19.84
C VAL A 520 5.83 -25.94 19.01
N ASP A 521 6.17 -26.76 18.03
CA ASP A 521 7.23 -26.48 17.04
C ASP A 521 6.59 -26.27 15.66
N LEU A 522 7.24 -25.52 14.77
CA LEU A 522 6.69 -25.20 13.44
C LEU A 522 7.57 -25.78 12.34
N ILE A 523 6.95 -26.43 11.35
CA ILE A 523 7.62 -26.89 10.12
C ILE A 523 6.83 -26.42 8.91
N ALA A 524 7.47 -25.67 8.01
CA ALA A 524 6.88 -25.30 6.73
C ALA A 524 7.43 -26.16 5.59
N ARG A 525 6.56 -26.66 4.72
CA ARG A 525 6.92 -27.48 3.54
C ARG A 525 6.18 -27.02 2.30
N ASP A 526 6.83 -27.06 1.14
CA ASP A 526 6.15 -26.84 -0.13
C ASP A 526 5.14 -27.97 -0.44
N MET A 527 4.32 -27.80 -1.48
CA MET A 527 3.33 -28.82 -1.87
C MET A 527 3.97 -30.13 -2.39
N GLY A 528 5.28 -30.15 -2.66
CA GLY A 528 6.05 -31.35 -2.98
C GLY A 528 6.66 -32.04 -1.73
N GLY A 529 6.40 -31.51 -0.53
CA GLY A 529 6.90 -32.02 0.75
C GLY A 529 8.31 -31.55 1.13
N ASN A 530 8.97 -30.71 0.30
CA ASN A 530 10.31 -30.21 0.60
C ASN A 530 10.27 -29.17 1.73
N LEU A 531 11.25 -29.23 2.62
CA LEU A 531 11.36 -28.30 3.74
C LEU A 531 11.64 -26.87 3.25
N LEU A 532 10.76 -25.92 3.60
CA LEU A 532 10.97 -24.49 3.42
C LEU A 532 11.65 -23.88 4.64
N GLY A 533 11.32 -24.36 5.83
CA GLY A 533 11.96 -23.98 7.09
C GLY A 533 11.33 -24.70 8.27
N SER A 534 12.02 -24.69 9.40
CA SER A 534 11.48 -25.18 10.66
C SER A 534 12.00 -24.35 11.82
N SER A 535 11.24 -24.31 12.89
CA SER A 535 11.63 -23.67 14.13
C SER A 535 11.36 -24.62 15.30
N THR A 536 12.24 -24.59 16.29
CA THR A 536 12.12 -25.40 17.49
C THR A 536 12.52 -24.57 18.71
N GLY A 537 11.73 -24.62 19.77
CA GLY A 537 11.95 -23.80 20.95
C GLY A 537 11.39 -24.41 22.21
N THR A 538 11.57 -23.69 23.32
CA THR A 538 11.05 -24.06 24.66
C THR A 538 10.38 -22.88 25.37
N THR A 539 10.07 -21.83 24.60
CA THR A 539 9.41 -20.60 25.06
C THR A 539 7.90 -20.67 24.79
N ASP A 540 7.16 -19.71 25.36
CA ASP A 540 5.73 -19.51 25.10
C ASP A 540 5.42 -18.89 23.71
N LEU A 541 6.47 -18.66 22.91
CA LEU A 541 6.42 -18.16 21.55
C LEU A 541 7.39 -18.97 20.71
N GLU A 542 6.89 -19.48 19.59
CA GLU A 542 7.67 -20.10 18.54
C GLU A 542 7.53 -19.28 17.25
N ARG A 543 8.64 -19.02 16.55
CA ARG A 543 8.63 -18.18 15.34
C ARG A 543 9.36 -18.87 14.19
N LEU A 544 8.71 -18.89 13.04
CA LEU A 544 9.27 -19.37 11.78
C LEU A 544 9.16 -18.29 10.71
N ASP A 545 10.29 -17.93 10.09
CA ASP A 545 10.36 -17.04 8.93
C ASP A 545 10.78 -17.87 7.70
N VAL A 546 9.99 -17.85 6.62
CA VAL A 546 10.31 -18.52 5.35
C VAL A 546 10.23 -17.55 4.17
N THR A 547 11.19 -17.62 3.25
CA THR A 547 11.16 -16.81 2.03
C THR A 547 10.28 -17.48 0.98
N VAL A 548 9.27 -16.77 0.50
CA VAL A 548 8.28 -17.26 -0.49
C VAL A 548 8.10 -16.27 -1.63
N THR A 549 7.54 -16.72 -2.75
CA THR A 549 7.06 -15.85 -3.83
C THR A 549 5.53 -15.72 -3.75
N ALA A 550 4.99 -14.58 -4.18
CA ALA A 550 3.54 -14.36 -4.22
C ALA A 550 2.80 -15.51 -4.93
N GLY A 551 1.72 -16.00 -4.34
CA GLY A 551 0.92 -17.13 -4.82
C GLY A 551 1.48 -18.51 -4.48
N THR A 552 2.63 -18.61 -3.80
CA THR A 552 3.13 -19.90 -3.31
C THR A 552 2.15 -20.49 -2.30
N VAL A 553 1.65 -21.68 -2.60
CA VAL A 553 0.89 -22.51 -1.65
C VAL A 553 1.87 -23.43 -0.94
N PHE A 554 1.79 -23.48 0.39
CA PHE A 554 2.63 -24.35 1.20
C PHE A 554 1.91 -24.75 2.48
N THR A 555 2.44 -25.75 3.16
CA THR A 555 1.89 -26.27 4.41
C THR A 555 2.73 -25.82 5.60
N VAL A 556 2.08 -25.55 6.72
CA VAL A 556 2.70 -25.27 8.02
C VAL A 556 2.17 -26.30 9.00
N GLU A 557 3.05 -27.18 9.46
CA GLU A 557 2.77 -28.20 10.47
C GLU A 557 3.11 -27.63 11.85
N ALA A 558 2.12 -27.56 12.73
CA ALA A 558 2.31 -27.25 14.14
C ALA A 558 2.44 -28.57 14.91
N LEU A 559 3.66 -28.93 15.25
CA LEU A 559 4.01 -30.17 15.94
C LEU A 559 3.87 -30.02 17.45
N GLY A 560 3.36 -31.06 18.11
CA GLY A 560 3.15 -31.08 19.56
C GLY A 560 1.68 -31.18 19.95
N ASN A 561 1.41 -31.05 21.25
CA ASN A 561 0.06 -31.13 21.80
C ASN A 561 -0.20 -29.94 22.74
N ASN A 562 -1.05 -28.99 22.31
CA ASN A 562 -1.43 -27.84 23.12
C ASN A 562 -2.85 -27.38 22.76
N GLN A 563 -3.68 -27.10 23.78
CA GLN A 563 -5.11 -26.84 23.60
C GLN A 563 -5.48 -25.35 23.39
N ALA A 564 -4.52 -24.43 23.43
CA ALA A 564 -4.82 -22.99 23.29
C ALA A 564 -3.68 -22.25 22.61
N VAL A 565 -3.49 -22.51 21.31
CA VAL A 565 -2.46 -21.85 20.51
C VAL A 565 -3.08 -20.69 19.72
N THR A 566 -2.40 -19.54 19.71
CA THR A 566 -2.70 -18.43 18.80
C THR A 566 -1.63 -18.35 17.74
N LEU A 567 -2.02 -18.45 16.47
CA LEU A 567 -1.14 -18.27 15.32
C LEU A 567 -1.28 -16.85 14.80
N ARG A 568 -0.17 -16.13 14.69
CA ARG A 568 -0.06 -14.86 13.99
C ARG A 568 0.76 -15.10 12.72
N LEU A 569 0.12 -14.91 11.56
CA LEU A 569 0.73 -15.09 10.24
C LEU A 569 0.83 -13.73 9.56
N THR A 570 1.96 -13.42 8.94
CA THR A 570 2.17 -12.17 8.20
C THR A 570 3.10 -12.38 7.00
N ASN A 571 2.80 -11.67 5.90
CA ASN A 571 3.56 -11.68 4.66
C ASN A 571 3.61 -10.28 4.05
N LEU A 572 4.11 -9.33 4.85
CA LEU A 572 4.11 -7.90 4.55
C LEU A 572 5.51 -7.32 4.26
N VAL A 573 6.58 -8.12 4.44
CA VAL A 573 7.96 -7.64 4.40
C VAL A 573 8.80 -8.47 3.43
N GLU A 574 9.45 -7.81 2.47
CA GLU A 574 10.47 -8.39 1.61
C GLU A 574 11.83 -7.80 1.97
N GLN A 575 12.81 -8.66 2.28
CA GLN A 575 14.19 -8.22 2.43
C GLN A 575 14.90 -8.26 1.07
N VAL A 576 15.29 -7.10 0.57
CA VAL A 576 16.10 -6.94 -0.64
C VAL A 576 17.58 -6.75 -0.30
N SER A 577 18.46 -6.78 -1.29
CA SER A 577 19.92 -6.78 -1.06
C SER A 577 20.45 -5.57 -0.28
N ASN A 578 19.78 -4.43 -0.37
CA ASN A 578 20.15 -3.18 0.27
C ASN A 578 19.08 -2.62 1.23
N GLY A 579 18.08 -3.42 1.64
CA GLY A 579 16.95 -2.83 2.34
C GLY A 579 15.74 -3.72 2.57
N PHE A 580 14.61 -3.08 2.88
CA PHE A 580 13.31 -3.69 3.07
C PHE A 580 12.25 -3.03 2.20
N LEU A 581 11.39 -3.83 1.60
CA LEU A 581 10.11 -3.41 1.03
C LEU A 581 9.01 -3.85 1.98
N VAL A 582 8.14 -2.94 2.37
CA VAL A 582 7.03 -3.19 3.28
C VAL A 582 5.74 -2.84 2.56
N SER A 583 4.83 -3.80 2.50
CA SER A 583 3.52 -3.64 1.89
C SER A 583 2.45 -3.88 2.94
N GLY A 584 1.64 -2.87 3.21
CA GLY A 584 0.53 -2.93 4.14
C GLY A 584 -0.67 -3.73 3.61
N THR A 585 -1.75 -3.70 4.38
CA THR A 585 -2.97 -4.47 4.20
C THR A 585 -4.12 -3.57 3.70
N GLY A 586 -5.34 -4.13 3.69
CA GLY A 586 -6.57 -3.35 3.51
C GLY A 586 -7.12 -2.72 4.80
N ASN A 587 -6.48 -2.98 5.94
CA ASN A 587 -6.85 -2.46 7.25
C ASN A 587 -5.81 -1.41 7.72
N GLY A 588 -6.09 -0.70 8.82
CA GLY A 588 -5.12 0.23 9.39
C GLY A 588 -3.88 -0.50 9.90
N ASP A 589 -2.73 -0.17 9.34
CA ASP A 589 -1.42 -0.70 9.69
C ASP A 589 -0.64 0.26 10.59
N ASN A 590 0.08 -0.31 11.56
CA ASN A 590 1.01 0.43 12.41
C ASN A 590 2.44 0.00 12.10
N VAL A 591 3.24 0.92 11.57
CA VAL A 591 4.61 0.70 11.15
C VAL A 591 5.58 1.53 11.99
N ILE A 592 6.61 0.90 12.54
CA ILE A 592 7.70 1.55 13.26
C ILE A 592 9.00 1.28 12.53
N VAL A 593 9.73 2.33 12.16
CA VAL A 593 11.07 2.24 11.57
C VAL A 593 12.08 2.80 12.56
N ASP A 594 12.91 1.94 13.15
CA ASP A 594 14.00 2.35 14.01
C ASP A 594 15.32 2.31 13.24
N VAL A 595 15.83 3.49 12.87
CA VAL A 595 17.05 3.66 12.08
C VAL A 595 18.28 3.22 12.86
N GLY A 596 18.34 3.49 14.17
CA GLY A 596 19.46 3.14 15.03
C GLY A 596 19.58 1.63 15.29
N GLN A 597 18.44 0.98 15.56
CA GLN A 597 18.36 -0.47 15.76
C GLN A 597 18.24 -1.26 14.46
N ARG A 598 18.11 -0.59 13.30
CA ARG A 598 17.95 -1.21 11.98
C ARG A 598 16.77 -2.19 11.96
N THR A 599 15.66 -1.76 12.56
CA THR A 599 14.50 -2.61 12.82
C THR A 599 13.25 -1.98 12.22
N ILE A 600 12.43 -2.81 11.58
CA ILE A 600 11.08 -2.47 11.14
C ILE A 600 10.11 -3.31 11.97
N VAL A 601 9.09 -2.67 12.53
CA VAL A 601 7.95 -3.35 13.13
C VAL A 601 6.73 -3.02 12.29
N ILE A 602 6.00 -4.02 11.81
CA ILE A 602 4.69 -3.83 11.18
C ILE A 602 3.68 -4.71 11.91
N ASN A 603 2.60 -4.10 12.40
CA ASN A 603 1.51 -4.75 13.12
C ASN A 603 2.00 -5.74 14.18
N ASP A 604 2.92 -5.26 15.03
CA ASP A 604 3.56 -5.97 16.15
C ASP A 604 4.52 -7.12 15.77
N VAL A 605 4.90 -7.25 14.49
CA VAL A 605 5.92 -8.20 14.03
C VAL A 605 7.20 -7.45 13.65
N SER A 606 8.32 -7.81 14.29
CA SER A 606 9.61 -7.14 14.14
C SER A 606 10.54 -7.86 13.15
N TYR A 607 11.31 -7.07 12.39
CA TYR A 607 12.33 -7.50 11.44
C TYR A 607 13.58 -6.65 11.61
N THR A 608 14.72 -7.28 11.92
CA THR A 608 15.99 -6.57 12.15
C THR A 608 17.00 -6.92 11.07
N ALA A 609 17.62 -5.91 10.46
CA ALA A 609 18.65 -6.10 9.44
C ALA A 609 19.95 -6.64 10.06
N SER A 610 20.62 -7.56 9.36
CA SER A 610 21.91 -8.13 9.79
C SER A 610 23.08 -7.12 9.75
N SER A 611 22.94 -6.03 8.99
CA SER A 611 23.98 -5.01 8.80
C SER A 611 23.37 -3.67 8.38
N ALA A 612 24.14 -2.58 8.51
CA ALA A 612 23.71 -1.26 8.02
C ALA A 612 23.47 -1.24 6.51
N SER A 613 24.30 -1.94 5.73
CA SER A 613 24.10 -2.05 4.27
C SER A 613 22.83 -2.79 3.88
N ALA A 614 22.38 -3.74 4.71
CA ALA A 614 21.11 -4.45 4.52
C ALA A 614 19.88 -3.63 4.97
N PHE A 615 20.09 -2.43 5.53
CA PHE A 615 19.04 -1.50 5.96
C PHE A 615 19.16 -0.14 5.28
N ALA A 616 19.94 -0.01 4.20
CA ALA A 616 20.23 1.28 3.58
C ALA A 616 19.01 1.94 2.92
N THR A 617 18.00 1.14 2.56
CA THR A 617 16.77 1.63 1.93
C THR A 617 15.56 0.93 2.55
N VAL A 618 14.55 1.70 2.95
CA VAL A 618 13.26 1.19 3.39
C VAL A 618 12.19 1.82 2.51
N VAL A 619 11.41 1.00 1.82
CA VAL A 619 10.29 1.46 0.99
C VAL A 619 9.02 0.89 1.56
N ILE A 620 8.03 1.74 1.86
CA ILE A 620 6.79 1.35 2.52
C ILE A 620 5.60 1.83 1.69
N ASN A 621 4.66 0.95 1.43
CA ASN A 621 3.34 1.30 0.95
C ASN A 621 2.31 0.70 1.88
N ALA A 622 1.65 1.51 2.70
CA ALA A 622 0.68 1.01 3.68
C ALA A 622 -0.61 0.47 3.03
N GLY A 623 -0.84 0.70 1.73
CA GLY A 623 -2.04 0.21 1.06
C GLY A 623 -3.24 1.09 1.34
N THR A 624 -4.33 0.49 1.82
CA THR A 624 -5.56 1.22 2.14
C THR A 624 -5.89 1.03 3.61
N GLY A 625 -6.27 2.09 4.30
CA GLY A 625 -6.52 2.00 5.72
C GLY A 625 -6.38 3.37 6.34
N THR A 626 -6.44 3.43 7.67
CA THR A 626 -5.96 4.59 8.40
C THR A 626 -4.66 4.19 9.07
N ASP A 627 -3.57 4.41 8.35
CA ASP A 627 -2.27 3.85 8.70
C ASP A 627 -1.42 4.83 9.50
N SER A 628 -0.56 4.30 10.36
CA SER A 628 0.37 5.06 11.19
C SER A 628 1.82 4.67 10.98
N LEU A 629 2.68 5.66 10.76
CA LEU A 629 4.14 5.50 10.67
C LEU A 629 4.80 6.21 11.83
N THR A 630 5.61 5.50 12.61
CA THR A 630 6.54 6.08 13.57
C THR A 630 7.97 5.84 13.10
N VAL A 631 8.77 6.88 12.95
CA VAL A 631 10.19 6.76 12.65
C VAL A 631 11.00 7.22 13.86
N ILE A 632 11.93 6.37 14.29
CA ILE A 632 12.92 6.69 15.31
C ILE A 632 14.23 6.92 14.58
N GLY A 633 14.65 8.19 14.52
CA GLY A 633 15.87 8.66 13.89
C GLY A 633 17.14 8.13 14.56
N SER A 634 18.28 8.58 14.06
CA SER A 634 19.59 8.13 14.52
C SER A 634 20.28 9.25 15.30
N ASN A 635 21.61 9.15 15.49
CA ASN A 635 22.40 10.27 16.01
C ASN A 635 23.02 11.11 14.87
N ALA A 636 22.87 10.67 13.62
CA ALA A 636 23.31 11.44 12.45
C ALA A 636 22.28 12.54 12.14
N ALA A 637 22.63 13.46 11.25
CA ALA A 637 21.68 14.46 10.79
C ALA A 637 20.70 13.80 9.80
N GLU A 638 19.41 13.94 10.09
CA GLU A 638 18.31 13.47 9.27
C GLU A 638 17.59 14.63 8.56
N ALA A 639 17.20 14.41 7.31
CA ALA A 639 16.32 15.32 6.56
C ALA A 639 15.03 14.59 6.20
N ALA A 640 13.90 15.05 6.74
CA ALA A 640 12.58 14.49 6.52
C ALA A 640 11.69 15.42 5.68
N SER A 641 10.83 14.84 4.86
CA SER A 641 9.81 15.54 4.07
C SER A 641 8.51 14.78 4.15
N LEU A 642 7.45 15.39 4.69
CA LEU A 642 6.18 14.75 4.99
C LEU A 642 5.06 15.41 4.18
N SER A 643 4.40 14.64 3.30
CA SER A 643 3.21 15.04 2.57
C SER A 643 2.20 13.88 2.55
N THR A 644 0.94 14.14 2.19
CA THR A 644 -0.06 13.07 2.06
C THR A 644 0.23 12.09 0.93
N ASN A 645 1.07 12.47 -0.04
CA ASN A 645 1.46 11.63 -1.17
C ASN A 645 2.66 10.75 -0.83
N GLU A 646 3.67 11.34 -0.21
CA GLU A 646 4.93 10.67 0.11
C GLU A 646 5.56 11.26 1.38
N ILE A 647 6.08 10.34 2.19
CA ILE A 647 6.91 10.60 3.35
C ILE A 647 8.32 10.12 3.01
N THR A 648 9.31 11.00 3.12
CA THR A 648 10.71 10.63 2.92
C THR A 648 11.56 11.03 4.12
N MET A 649 12.61 10.25 4.36
CA MET A 649 13.68 10.60 5.29
C MET A 649 15.01 10.16 4.70
N THR A 650 16.02 11.00 4.80
CA THR A 650 17.39 10.66 4.40
C THR A 650 18.35 10.90 5.57
N SER A 651 19.31 9.99 5.71
CA SER A 651 20.44 10.09 6.65
C SER A 651 21.70 9.55 5.97
N THR A 652 22.85 9.66 6.63
CA THR A 652 24.10 9.11 6.08
C THR A 652 24.01 7.59 5.94
N GLY A 653 23.85 7.10 4.71
CA GLY A 653 23.75 5.67 4.40
C GLY A 653 22.38 5.04 4.62
N PHE A 654 21.33 5.85 4.82
CA PHE A 654 19.95 5.41 5.01
C PHE A 654 18.96 6.28 4.21
N SER A 655 17.93 5.67 3.65
CA SER A 655 16.82 6.34 2.98
C SER A 655 15.50 5.62 3.27
N LEU A 656 14.46 6.38 3.54
CA LEU A 656 13.08 5.94 3.71
C LEU A 656 12.21 6.64 2.67
N SER A 657 11.37 5.87 1.99
CA SER A 657 10.23 6.38 1.20
C SER A 657 8.99 5.60 1.65
N ALA A 658 7.96 6.31 2.08
CA ALA A 658 6.74 5.72 2.62
C ALA A 658 5.51 6.43 2.05
N THR A 659 4.48 5.67 1.68
CA THR A 659 3.26 6.16 1.04
C THR A 659 2.02 5.62 1.76
N ALA A 660 0.89 6.32 1.57
CA ALA A 660 -0.41 5.98 2.14
C ALA A 660 -0.51 6.03 3.68
N PHE A 661 0.19 6.97 4.33
CA PHE A 661 0.09 7.18 5.78
C PHE A 661 -0.74 8.42 6.13
N ALA A 662 -1.77 8.22 6.96
CA ALA A 662 -2.56 9.32 7.51
C ALA A 662 -1.89 9.91 8.76
N ASN A 663 -1.30 9.07 9.61
CA ASN A 663 -0.66 9.50 10.85
C ASN A 663 0.85 9.25 10.79
N VAL A 664 1.66 10.29 10.90
CA VAL A 664 3.12 10.16 10.86
C VAL A 664 3.74 10.82 12.07
N THR A 665 4.61 10.10 12.78
CA THR A 665 5.43 10.63 13.87
C THR A 665 6.90 10.40 13.55
N MET A 666 7.69 11.47 13.43
CA MET A 666 9.14 11.41 13.26
C MET A 666 9.82 11.85 14.56
N ASN A 667 10.67 11.01 15.14
CA ASN A 667 11.47 11.35 16.31
C ASN A 667 12.92 11.53 15.86
N GLY A 668 13.45 12.75 15.94
CA GLY A 668 14.81 13.08 15.54
C GLY A 668 15.65 13.61 16.71
N GLY A 669 16.61 14.46 16.37
CA GLY A 669 17.47 15.22 17.26
C GLY A 669 17.77 16.62 16.72
N ALA A 670 18.48 17.42 17.52
CA ALA A 670 18.64 18.86 17.30
C ALA A 670 19.39 19.27 16.01
N ASN A 671 19.99 18.32 15.27
CA ASN A 671 20.64 18.59 13.98
C ASN A 671 19.75 18.23 12.78
N ASP A 672 18.51 17.79 13.03
CA ASP A 672 17.62 17.28 11.99
C ASP A 672 16.71 18.38 11.45
N VAL A 673 16.32 18.21 10.19
CA VAL A 673 15.47 19.14 9.45
C VAL A 673 14.22 18.42 8.94
N ALA A 674 13.04 19.02 9.12
CA ALA A 674 11.77 18.50 8.61
C ALA A 674 11.07 19.53 7.73
N ASN A 675 10.54 19.09 6.59
CA ASN A 675 9.56 19.84 5.80
C ASN A 675 8.21 19.14 5.89
N LEU A 676 7.15 19.88 6.19
CA LEU A 676 5.78 19.38 6.25
C LEU A 676 4.96 20.12 5.19
N PHE A 677 4.24 19.38 4.37
CA PHE A 677 3.43 19.93 3.28
C PHE A 677 1.94 19.69 3.57
N ASP A 678 1.16 20.74 3.41
CA ASP A 678 -0.29 20.75 3.54
C ASP A 678 -1.01 20.06 2.36
N THR A 679 -2.32 20.24 2.30
CA THR A 679 -3.15 19.89 1.14
C THR A 679 -3.86 21.13 0.62
N GLY A 680 -4.76 20.99 -0.36
CA GLY A 680 -5.60 22.12 -0.76
C GLY A 680 -6.75 22.44 0.22
N GLY A 681 -6.66 21.99 1.47
CA GLY A 681 -7.69 22.09 2.51
C GLY A 681 -7.37 23.16 3.54
N ASP A 682 -8.17 23.24 4.61
CA ASP A 682 -7.85 24.12 5.76
C ASP A 682 -7.05 23.30 6.80
N GLU A 683 -5.77 23.62 6.99
CA GLU A 683 -4.84 22.92 7.85
C GLU A 683 -4.36 23.75 9.05
N GLN A 684 -3.93 23.06 10.11
CA GLN A 684 -3.37 23.68 11.32
C GLN A 684 -1.93 23.19 11.57
N PHE A 685 -1.00 24.14 11.61
CA PHE A 685 0.37 23.92 12.06
C PHE A 685 0.55 24.44 13.48
N THR A 686 1.10 23.63 14.38
CA THR A 686 1.44 24.03 15.75
C THR A 686 2.86 23.61 16.06
N ALA A 687 3.69 24.54 16.53
CA ALA A 687 5.10 24.32 16.80
C ALA A 687 5.52 24.84 18.17
N THR A 688 6.32 24.03 18.86
CA THR A 688 7.01 24.33 20.12
C THR A 688 8.51 24.06 19.91
N PRO A 689 9.39 24.41 20.87
CA PRO A 689 10.82 24.08 20.76
C PRO A 689 11.10 22.57 20.71
N ALA A 690 10.19 21.73 21.20
CA ALA A 690 10.39 20.28 21.29
C ALA A 690 9.63 19.49 20.22
N SER A 691 8.60 20.06 19.59
CA SER A 691 7.75 19.34 18.65
C SER A 691 7.02 20.28 17.72
N ALA A 692 6.79 19.83 16.49
CA ALA A 692 5.91 20.51 15.56
C ALA A 692 4.90 19.53 14.95
N LYS A 693 3.72 20.03 14.64
CA LYS A 693 2.57 19.22 14.23
C LYS A 693 1.79 19.93 13.14
N LEU A 694 1.58 19.28 12.00
CA LEU A 694 0.69 19.71 10.93
C LEU A 694 -0.52 18.77 10.87
N THR A 695 -1.73 19.32 10.92
CA THR A 695 -2.98 18.55 10.98
C THR A 695 -3.96 19.04 9.92
N GLY A 696 -4.45 18.13 9.09
CA GLY A 696 -5.56 18.38 8.17
C GLY A 696 -6.74 17.46 8.47
N SER A 697 -7.77 17.51 7.61
CA SER A 697 -9.01 16.74 7.82
C SER A 697 -8.81 15.21 7.82
N SER A 698 -7.78 14.71 7.12
CA SER A 698 -7.53 13.27 6.93
C SER A 698 -6.10 12.85 7.27
N PHE A 699 -5.25 13.75 7.77
CA PHE A 699 -3.86 13.44 8.09
C PHE A 699 -3.35 14.24 9.29
N GLN A 700 -2.31 13.70 9.93
CA GLN A 700 -1.60 14.33 11.02
C GLN A 700 -0.12 13.96 10.95
N PHE A 701 0.74 14.97 10.80
CA PHE A 701 2.19 14.83 10.81
C PHE A 701 2.74 15.45 12.07
N THR A 702 3.53 14.70 12.83
CA THR A 702 4.19 15.16 14.06
C THR A 702 5.68 14.90 13.92
N VAL A 703 6.49 15.91 14.21
CA VAL A 703 7.95 15.82 14.25
C VAL A 703 8.41 16.24 15.64
N ASN A 704 9.24 15.43 16.28
CA ASN A 704 9.70 15.64 17.65
C ASN A 704 11.22 15.79 17.67
N SER A 705 11.71 16.77 18.43
CA SER A 705 13.13 17.06 18.67
C SER A 705 13.94 17.48 17.44
N PHE A 706 13.30 17.81 16.31
CA PHE A 706 13.97 18.36 15.13
C PHE A 706 14.44 19.79 15.42
N GLY A 707 15.68 20.12 15.05
CA GLY A 707 16.23 21.47 15.24
C GLY A 707 15.68 22.49 14.24
N GLN A 708 15.23 22.05 13.07
CA GLN A 708 14.56 22.92 12.10
C GLN A 708 13.32 22.24 11.54
N VAL A 709 12.21 22.98 11.53
CA VAL A 709 10.94 22.52 10.96
C VAL A 709 10.36 23.62 10.09
N THR A 710 10.05 23.30 8.84
CA THR A 710 9.31 24.20 7.95
C THR A 710 7.99 23.56 7.52
N ALA A 711 6.87 24.22 7.78
CA ALA A 711 5.57 23.87 7.22
C ALA A 711 5.27 24.74 6.00
N HIS A 712 4.77 24.12 4.94
CA HIS A 712 4.43 24.76 3.66
C HIS A 712 2.92 24.65 3.45
N ALA A 713 2.27 25.78 3.30
CA ALA A 713 0.87 25.91 2.90
C ALA A 713 0.75 26.22 1.40
N SER A 714 -0.37 25.81 0.81
CA SER A 714 -0.63 25.83 -0.63
C SER A 714 -1.90 26.62 -0.94
N THR A 715 -3.08 26.04 -0.75
CA THR A 715 -4.37 26.72 -0.88
C THR A 715 -5.28 26.26 0.24
N GLY A 716 -5.92 27.18 0.95
CA GLY A 716 -6.68 26.86 2.15
C GLY A 716 -6.96 28.14 2.91
N ASN A 717 -7.56 28.03 4.10
CA ASN A 717 -7.44 29.02 5.17
C ASN A 717 -6.61 28.40 6.28
N ASP A 718 -5.29 28.47 6.13
CA ASP A 718 -4.34 27.74 6.95
C ASP A 718 -3.90 28.56 8.17
N ILE A 719 -3.76 27.88 9.31
CA ILE A 719 -3.40 28.51 10.58
C ILE A 719 -2.07 27.94 11.10
N ALA A 720 -1.08 28.80 11.36
CA ALA A 720 0.14 28.46 12.08
C ALA A 720 0.10 29.01 13.51
N THR A 721 0.56 28.23 14.47
CA THR A 721 0.69 28.62 15.88
C THR A 721 2.07 28.25 16.42
N PHE A 722 2.78 29.22 16.98
CA PHE A 722 4.12 29.07 17.54
C PHE A 722 4.14 29.35 19.04
N TYR A 723 4.94 28.59 19.78
CA TYR A 723 5.21 28.77 21.20
C TYR A 723 6.72 28.87 21.43
N ASP A 724 7.12 29.83 22.25
CA ASP A 724 8.49 30.15 22.64
C ASP A 724 9.17 29.08 23.52
N SER A 725 10.45 29.33 23.81
CA SER A 725 11.28 28.60 24.76
C SER A 725 11.48 29.41 26.04
N ASN A 726 12.27 28.89 27.00
CA ASN A 726 12.65 29.67 28.19
C ASN A 726 13.93 30.52 27.98
N GLN A 727 14.31 30.77 26.73
CA GLN A 727 15.49 31.53 26.34
C GLN A 727 15.04 32.72 25.47
N ASP A 728 15.94 33.62 25.12
CA ASP A 728 15.61 34.71 24.20
C ASP A 728 15.22 34.14 22.82
N ASP A 729 14.00 34.43 22.40
CA ASP A 729 13.38 33.98 21.16
C ASP A 729 13.13 35.16 20.20
N ARG A 730 13.22 34.87 18.89
CA ARG A 730 12.92 35.83 17.82
C ARG A 730 11.78 35.29 16.97
N PHE A 731 10.68 36.05 16.93
CA PHE A 731 9.63 35.87 15.95
C PHE A 731 9.85 36.81 14.77
N GLU A 732 9.87 36.30 13.55
CA GLU A 732 10.03 37.09 12.33
C GLU A 732 8.95 36.70 11.32
N SER A 733 8.27 37.69 10.73
CA SER A 733 7.11 37.44 9.87
C SER A 733 7.00 38.45 8.74
N GLY A 734 6.57 37.97 7.58
CA GLY A 734 6.14 38.74 6.42
C GLY A 734 4.84 38.19 5.85
N TRP A 735 4.37 38.75 4.73
CA TRP A 735 3.07 38.36 4.14
C TRP A 735 2.98 36.88 3.69
N ASP A 736 4.11 36.21 3.41
CA ASP A 736 4.18 34.81 2.94
C ASP A 736 4.96 33.88 3.86
N TYR A 737 5.48 34.36 5.00
CA TYR A 737 6.22 33.51 5.93
C TYR A 737 6.16 34.00 7.37
N ALA A 738 6.37 33.08 8.31
CA ALA A 738 6.66 33.39 9.69
C ALA A 738 7.61 32.35 10.29
N GLU A 739 8.55 32.77 11.13
CA GLU A 739 9.51 31.92 11.81
C GLU A 739 9.61 32.32 13.28
N LEU A 740 9.56 31.33 14.18
CA LEU A 740 9.96 31.49 15.58
C LEU A 740 11.22 30.66 15.83
N SER A 741 12.29 31.30 16.29
CA SER A 741 13.58 30.64 16.49
C SER A 741 14.34 31.17 17.71
N SER A 742 15.17 30.29 18.30
CA SER A 742 16.18 30.68 19.29
C SER A 742 17.49 29.94 19.04
N THR A 743 18.55 30.74 18.98
CA THR A 743 19.92 30.23 18.84
C THR A 743 20.42 29.52 20.09
N GLU A 744 19.91 29.88 21.27
CA GLU A 744 20.30 29.27 22.54
C GLU A 744 19.55 27.95 22.80
N ALA A 745 18.25 27.92 22.49
CA ALA A 745 17.46 26.70 22.59
C ALA A 745 17.71 25.72 21.42
N GLY A 746 18.27 26.21 20.31
CA GLY A 746 18.70 25.39 19.18
C GLY A 746 17.55 24.91 18.30
N TYR A 747 16.53 25.74 18.10
CA TYR A 747 15.39 25.43 17.24
C TYR A 747 15.02 26.59 16.29
N ALA A 748 14.45 26.24 15.14
CA ALA A 748 13.81 27.18 14.22
C ALA A 748 12.56 26.53 13.59
N ASN A 749 11.40 27.09 13.91
CA ASN A 749 10.11 26.64 13.38
C ASN A 749 9.57 27.69 12.41
N ARG A 750 9.38 27.32 11.16
CA ARG A 750 8.92 28.21 10.08
C ARG A 750 7.62 27.73 9.46
N ALA A 751 6.75 28.66 9.10
CA ALA A 751 5.53 28.47 8.34
C ALA A 751 5.61 29.35 7.09
N GLU A 752 5.33 28.78 5.92
CA GLU A 752 5.32 29.46 4.62
C GLU A 752 3.92 29.37 4.01
N GLY A 753 3.36 30.49 3.54
CA GLY A 753 2.08 30.54 2.84
C GLY A 753 0.81 30.47 3.71
N PHE A 754 0.93 30.47 5.04
CA PHE A 754 -0.22 30.38 5.95
C PHE A 754 -0.98 31.72 6.05
N ASP A 755 -2.31 31.68 5.94
CA ASP A 755 -3.17 32.88 5.97
C ASP A 755 -3.20 33.55 7.35
N SER A 756 -3.13 32.75 8.42
CA SER A 756 -3.17 33.24 9.80
C SER A 756 -2.04 32.64 10.64
N VAL A 757 -1.26 33.51 11.27
CA VAL A 757 -0.15 33.13 12.14
C VAL A 757 -0.35 33.70 13.54
N PHE A 758 -0.18 32.85 14.54
CA PHE A 758 -0.20 33.21 15.95
C PHE A 758 1.12 32.82 16.59
N ALA A 759 1.80 33.75 17.26
CA ALA A 759 3.00 33.49 18.04
C ALA A 759 2.77 33.91 19.49
N TYR A 760 3.15 33.05 20.43
CA TYR A 760 2.99 33.29 21.86
C TYR A 760 4.33 33.20 22.57
N SER A 761 4.73 34.29 23.21
CA SER A 761 5.77 34.31 24.25
C SER A 761 5.07 34.19 25.62
N GLN A 762 5.36 33.10 26.33
CA GLN A 762 4.72 32.78 27.63
C GLN A 762 5.73 32.37 28.69
N ASN A 763 6.98 32.17 28.29
CA ASN A 763 8.06 31.69 29.13
C ASN A 763 9.00 32.85 29.50
N SER A 764 10.09 32.56 30.20
CA SER A 764 11.08 33.58 30.51
C SER A 764 12.01 33.82 29.32
N GLY A 765 12.35 35.06 29.02
CA GLY A 765 13.25 35.44 27.93
C GLY A 765 13.17 36.94 27.70
N ILE A 766 14.00 37.48 26.81
CA ILE A 766 13.74 38.76 26.15
C ILE A 766 13.35 38.44 24.71
N ASP A 767 12.05 38.47 24.42
CA ASP A 767 11.50 37.98 23.16
C ASP A 767 11.10 39.12 22.25
N LEU A 768 11.53 39.04 20.98
CA LEU A 768 11.31 40.11 19.99
C LEU A 768 10.52 39.61 18.79
N ALA A 769 9.49 40.37 18.40
CA ALA A 769 8.67 40.12 17.23
C ALA A 769 8.96 41.16 16.12
N TYR A 770 9.22 40.66 14.90
CA TYR A 770 9.49 41.45 13.71
C TYR A 770 8.40 41.18 12.66
N PHE A 771 7.80 42.24 12.13
CA PHE A 771 6.72 42.20 11.15
C PHE A 771 7.10 42.99 9.89
N TYR A 772 6.91 42.40 8.71
CA TYR A 772 7.21 43.00 7.41
C TYR A 772 5.95 43.08 6.54
N ASP A 773 5.74 44.24 5.92
CA ASP A 773 4.60 44.54 5.05
C ASP A 773 4.59 43.71 3.75
N SER A 774 3.42 43.71 3.12
CA SER A 774 3.21 43.26 1.75
C SER A 774 3.37 44.44 0.78
N SER A 775 3.05 44.23 -0.50
CA SER A 775 3.02 45.31 -1.50
C SER A 775 1.68 46.06 -1.58
N GLY A 776 0.74 45.72 -0.71
CA GLY A 776 -0.58 46.35 -0.62
C GLY A 776 -0.72 47.18 0.65
N ASN A 777 -1.94 47.67 0.93
CA ASN A 777 -2.17 48.52 2.09
C ASN A 777 -2.31 47.67 3.36
N ASP A 778 -1.31 47.75 4.22
CA ASP A 778 -1.18 46.97 5.44
C ASP A 778 -1.49 47.81 6.70
N ARG A 779 -1.92 47.14 7.76
CA ARG A 779 -2.22 47.77 9.05
C ARG A 779 -1.50 47.03 10.16
N PHE A 780 -0.72 47.76 10.96
CA PHE A 780 -0.06 47.24 12.15
C PHE A 780 -0.75 47.80 13.40
N TYR A 781 -1.08 46.96 14.37
CA TYR A 781 -1.66 47.33 15.65
C TYR A 781 -0.75 46.82 16.77
N ALA A 782 -0.41 47.68 17.72
CA ALA A 782 0.46 47.32 18.82
C ALA A 782 -0.10 47.82 20.15
N THR A 783 -0.09 46.94 21.14
CA THR A 783 -0.47 47.21 22.54
C THR A 783 0.67 46.80 23.47
N GLU A 784 0.52 46.96 24.78
CA GLU A 784 1.50 46.42 25.75
C GLU A 784 1.60 44.87 25.70
N ASN A 785 0.57 44.18 25.20
CA ASN A 785 0.47 42.71 25.26
C ASN A 785 0.68 42.02 23.92
N TYR A 786 0.46 42.71 22.79
CA TYR A 786 0.55 42.08 21.47
C TYR A 786 0.89 43.06 20.35
N GLY A 787 1.50 42.52 19.29
CA GLY A 787 1.60 43.11 17.96
C GLY A 787 0.74 42.33 16.95
N LEU A 788 0.10 43.03 16.02
CA LEU A 788 -0.79 42.46 15.01
C LEU A 788 -0.58 43.15 13.66
N MET A 789 -0.20 42.41 12.63
CA MET A 789 -0.14 42.89 11.25
C MET A 789 -1.22 42.23 10.40
N ARG A 790 -1.93 43.05 9.59
CA ARG A 790 -3.00 42.58 8.71
C ARG A 790 -2.89 43.21 7.34
N GLY A 791 -3.05 42.38 6.31
CA GLY A 791 -2.97 42.83 4.94
C GLY A 791 -4.24 43.42 4.32
N PRO A 792 -4.17 43.81 3.03
CA PRO A 792 -5.30 44.36 2.30
C PRO A 792 -6.44 43.34 2.18
N ASN A 793 -7.64 43.75 2.59
CA ASN A 793 -8.83 42.87 2.69
C ASN A 793 -8.62 41.66 3.63
N ASP A 794 -7.70 41.76 4.59
CA ASP A 794 -7.39 40.72 5.57
C ASP A 794 -6.92 39.40 4.92
N ASN A 795 -6.17 39.51 3.82
CA ASN A 795 -5.58 38.37 3.09
C ASN A 795 -4.45 37.66 3.85
N PHE A 796 -3.83 38.31 4.83
CA PHE A 796 -3.00 37.66 5.84
C PHE A 796 -3.24 38.29 7.21
N TYR A 797 -3.03 37.51 8.26
CA TYR A 797 -3.22 37.90 9.65
C TYR A 797 -2.07 37.36 10.51
N ILE A 798 -1.24 38.23 11.08
CA ILE A 798 -0.10 37.81 11.92
C ILE A 798 -0.26 38.45 13.29
N TYR A 799 -0.33 37.64 14.33
CA TYR A 799 -0.54 38.06 15.71
C TYR A 799 0.56 37.49 16.61
N ALA A 800 1.28 38.36 17.32
CA ALA A 800 2.30 37.98 18.28
C ALA A 800 1.93 38.53 19.66
N GLU A 801 1.79 37.67 20.66
CA GLU A 801 1.38 38.02 22.02
C GLU A 801 2.48 37.67 23.04
N GLY A 802 2.68 38.54 24.02
CA GLY A 802 3.62 38.35 25.12
C GLY A 802 5.07 38.77 24.85
N PHE A 803 5.41 39.18 23.61
CA PHE A 803 6.75 39.62 23.24
C PHE A 803 7.12 40.98 23.87
N ASP A 804 8.34 41.11 24.40
CA ASP A 804 8.85 42.33 25.03
C ASP A 804 8.98 43.50 24.05
N GLY A 805 9.20 43.21 22.77
CA GLY A 805 9.32 44.22 21.72
C GLY A 805 8.70 43.81 20.40
N ASN A 806 7.87 44.68 19.82
CA ASN A 806 7.26 44.53 18.51
C ASN A 806 7.86 45.56 17.55
N TYR A 807 8.41 45.10 16.42
CA TYR A 807 9.05 45.92 15.39
C TYR A 807 8.37 45.67 14.05
N ALA A 808 7.68 46.67 13.51
CA ALA A 808 7.03 46.60 12.21
C ALA A 808 7.77 47.46 11.18
N PHE A 809 7.89 46.98 9.95
CA PHE A 809 8.55 47.67 8.85
C PHE A 809 7.65 47.68 7.62
N SER A 810 7.39 48.87 7.08
CA SER A 810 6.80 49.09 5.75
C SER A 810 7.92 49.44 4.76
N GLN A 811 8.19 48.54 3.82
CA GLN A 811 9.27 48.64 2.84
C GLN A 811 8.87 48.19 1.43
N ASN A 812 7.73 47.50 1.28
CA ASN A 812 7.32 46.84 0.05
C ASN A 812 6.23 47.61 -0.73
N GLY A 813 5.85 48.80 -0.24
CA GLY A 813 4.96 49.75 -0.88
C GLY A 813 3.50 49.47 -0.56
N GLY A 814 2.65 50.50 -0.65
CA GLY A 814 1.30 50.43 -0.11
C GLY A 814 0.88 51.80 0.37
N THR A 815 -0.19 51.87 1.15
CA THR A 815 -0.46 53.02 2.01
C THR A 815 -0.76 52.45 3.39
N ASP A 816 0.26 52.45 4.23
CA ASP A 816 0.33 51.60 5.41
C ASP A 816 0.14 52.42 6.68
N TYR A 817 -0.55 51.83 7.65
CA TYR A 817 -0.88 52.52 8.89
C TYR A 817 -0.50 51.71 10.13
N ALA A 818 0.19 52.34 11.06
CA ALA A 818 0.50 51.79 12.37
C ALA A 818 -0.42 52.41 13.45
N TYR A 819 -0.96 51.59 14.33
CA TYR A 819 -1.85 51.96 15.43
C TYR A 819 -1.24 51.50 16.75
N PHE A 820 -1.00 52.43 17.67
CA PHE A 820 -0.37 52.19 18.96
C PHE A 820 -1.36 52.49 20.09
N TYR A 821 -1.44 51.61 21.08
CA TYR A 821 -2.33 51.77 22.24
C TYR A 821 -1.53 51.71 23.54
N ASP A 822 -1.82 52.65 24.43
CA ASP A 822 -1.17 52.82 25.74
C ASP A 822 -1.41 51.65 26.71
N SER A 823 -0.56 51.59 27.73
CA SER A 823 -0.76 50.77 28.92
C SER A 823 -1.57 51.54 29.97
N SER A 824 -1.77 50.93 31.15
CA SER A 824 -2.29 51.66 32.33
C SER A 824 -1.24 52.51 33.06
N GLY A 825 -0.02 52.56 32.54
CA GLY A 825 1.11 53.30 33.09
C GLY A 825 1.34 54.65 32.40
N ASN A 826 2.47 55.30 32.70
CA ASN A 826 2.87 56.52 32.00
C ASN A 826 3.66 56.17 30.73
N ASP A 827 3.02 56.36 29.59
CA ASP A 827 3.51 56.00 28.27
C ASP A 827 4.08 57.20 27.51
N ARG A 828 4.97 56.91 26.56
CA ARG A 828 5.54 57.92 25.66
C ARG A 828 5.46 57.46 24.22
N PHE A 829 4.86 58.30 23.38
CA PHE A 829 4.83 58.12 21.94
C PHE A 829 5.79 59.10 21.26
N TYR A 830 6.64 58.61 20.36
CA TYR A 830 7.56 59.41 19.55
C TYR A 830 7.24 59.14 18.08
N SER A 831 7.16 60.18 17.27
CA SER A 831 6.91 60.05 15.84
C SER A 831 7.73 61.01 15.01
N THR A 832 8.30 60.52 13.92
CA THR A 832 9.02 61.29 12.89
C THR A 832 8.36 61.05 11.52
N GLU A 833 8.95 61.58 10.44
CA GLU A 833 8.54 61.22 9.07
C GLU A 833 8.78 59.73 8.73
N THR A 834 9.68 59.05 9.46
CA THR A 834 10.09 57.67 9.13
C THR A 834 9.65 56.62 10.13
N TYR A 835 9.32 56.97 11.37
CA TYR A 835 8.91 55.97 12.36
C TYR A 835 7.94 56.50 13.42
N GLY A 836 7.16 55.59 13.98
CA GLY A 836 6.42 55.73 15.24
C GLY A 836 6.98 54.78 16.29
N LEU A 837 7.05 55.22 17.54
CA LEU A 837 7.55 54.45 18.67
C LEU A 837 6.70 54.72 19.91
N MET A 838 6.07 53.69 20.47
CA MET A 838 5.41 53.74 21.77
C MET A 838 6.15 52.85 22.77
N ARG A 839 6.39 53.37 23.97
CA ARG A 839 7.04 52.64 25.06
C ARG A 839 6.45 52.99 26.41
N GLY A 840 6.38 51.99 27.29
CA GLY A 840 5.82 52.13 28.62
C GLY A 840 6.80 52.48 29.73
N PRO A 841 6.31 52.47 30.98
CA PRO A 841 7.09 52.85 32.15
C PRO A 841 8.33 51.96 32.32
N ASN A 842 9.51 52.59 32.40
CA ASN A 842 10.81 51.91 32.48
C ASN A 842 11.12 51.00 31.27
N ASP A 843 10.54 51.31 30.09
CA ASP A 843 10.72 50.55 28.85
C ASP A 843 10.30 49.07 28.99
N ASN A 844 9.20 48.81 29.71
CA ASN A 844 8.65 47.46 29.96
C ASN A 844 7.95 46.83 28.75
N PHE A 845 7.57 47.62 27.76
CA PHE A 845 7.21 47.16 26.42
C PHE A 845 7.73 48.15 25.38
N TYR A 846 8.01 47.67 24.18
CA TYR A 846 8.59 48.46 23.10
C TYR A 846 7.90 48.20 21.77
N ASN A 847 7.11 49.15 21.28
CA ASN A 847 6.38 49.04 20.01
C ASN A 847 6.91 50.05 19.00
N TYR A 848 7.54 49.58 17.94
CA TYR A 848 8.21 50.39 16.92
C TYR A 848 7.65 50.08 15.54
N ALA A 849 7.32 51.09 14.75
CA ALA A 849 6.90 50.95 13.35
C ALA A 849 7.69 51.93 12.48
N GLU A 850 8.34 51.43 11.43
CA GLU A 850 9.17 52.22 10.50
C GLU A 850 8.64 52.13 9.08
N GLY A 851 8.66 53.24 8.35
CA GLY A 851 8.27 53.33 6.94
C GLY A 851 6.76 53.51 6.68
N PHE A 852 5.92 53.46 7.71
CA PHE A 852 4.47 53.59 7.57
C PHE A 852 4.05 55.02 7.21
N ASP A 853 3.13 55.16 6.25
CA ASP A 853 2.59 56.46 5.81
C ASP A 853 1.82 57.19 6.92
N GLY A 854 1.22 56.45 7.86
CA GLY A 854 0.63 57.07 9.04
C GLY A 854 0.75 56.30 10.34
N ASN A 855 1.06 57.02 11.42
CA ASN A 855 1.15 56.52 12.77
C ASN A 855 0.03 57.13 13.63
N TYR A 856 -0.78 56.29 14.26
CA TYR A 856 -1.88 56.68 15.13
C TYR A 856 -1.61 56.14 16.53
N ALA A 857 -1.54 57.02 17.53
CA ALA A 857 -1.37 56.64 18.92
C ALA A 857 -2.62 57.02 19.72
N PHE A 858 -3.06 56.13 20.62
CA PHE A 858 -4.21 56.35 21.48
C PHE A 858 -3.82 56.14 22.95
N SER A 859 -4.09 57.14 23.78
CA SER A 859 -4.06 57.04 25.24
C SER A 859 -5.50 56.93 25.76
N GLN A 860 -5.86 55.76 26.29
CA GLN A 860 -7.22 55.43 26.77
C GLN A 860 -7.22 54.66 28.10
N ASN A 861 -6.08 54.12 28.53
CA ASN A 861 -5.97 53.19 29.66
C ASN A 861 -5.45 53.85 30.94
N GLY A 862 -5.25 55.17 30.91
CA GLY A 862 -4.91 56.01 32.05
C GLY A 862 -3.42 56.03 32.33
N GLY A 863 -2.91 57.13 32.88
CA GLY A 863 -1.48 57.37 32.92
C GLY A 863 -1.20 58.85 33.03
N SER A 864 0.05 59.24 32.75
CA SER A 864 0.39 60.61 32.40
C SER A 864 1.23 60.54 31.14
N ASP A 865 0.56 60.64 30.00
CA ASP A 865 1.07 60.18 28.72
C ASP A 865 1.48 61.35 27.84
N TYR A 866 2.59 61.18 27.13
CA TYR A 866 3.16 62.26 26.33
C TYR A 866 3.48 61.82 24.90
N ALA A 867 3.02 62.59 23.93
CA ALA A 867 3.33 62.43 22.52
C ALA A 867 4.38 63.45 22.07
N TYR A 868 5.39 63.00 21.33
CA TYR A 868 6.49 63.79 20.80
C TYR A 868 6.53 63.68 19.27
N PHE A 869 6.27 64.78 18.58
CA PHE A 869 6.23 64.87 17.12
C PHE A 869 7.48 65.61 16.60
N TYR A 870 8.11 65.07 15.57
CA TYR A 870 9.27 65.67 14.90
C TYR A 870 8.98 65.90 13.42
N ASP A 871 9.40 67.07 12.92
CA ASP A 871 9.24 67.51 11.54
C ASP A 871 10.10 66.73 10.54
N SER A 872 9.71 66.85 9.27
CA SER A 872 10.50 66.46 8.11
C SER A 872 11.44 67.61 7.67
N SER A 873 12.12 67.43 6.54
CA SER A 873 12.89 68.53 5.91
C SER A 873 12.06 69.47 5.02
N GLY A 874 10.76 69.21 4.87
CA GLY A 874 9.84 70.03 4.09
C GLY A 874 8.96 70.91 4.97
N ASN A 875 7.95 71.56 4.39
CA ASN A 875 7.02 72.40 5.15
C ASN A 875 5.95 71.55 5.83
N ASP A 876 6.02 71.46 7.15
CA ASP A 876 5.15 70.65 8.00
C ASP A 876 4.08 71.49 8.69
N ARG A 877 2.98 70.84 9.09
CA ARG A 877 1.90 71.46 9.85
C ARG A 877 1.56 70.63 11.08
N PHE A 878 1.64 71.26 12.25
CA PHE A 878 1.20 70.66 13.51
C PHE A 878 -0.15 71.25 13.92
N TYR A 879 -1.13 70.41 14.22
CA TYR A 879 -2.44 70.78 14.74
C TYR A 879 -2.60 70.17 16.13
N SER A 880 -3.10 70.93 17.09
CA SER A 880 -3.34 70.43 18.44
C SER A 880 -4.62 70.98 19.05
N THR A 881 -5.32 70.11 19.76
CA THR A 881 -6.56 70.39 20.51
C THR A 881 -6.42 69.84 21.93
N GLU A 882 -7.46 69.96 22.77
CA GLU A 882 -7.48 69.27 24.07
C GLU A 882 -7.45 67.73 23.94
N ASN A 883 -7.90 67.17 22.81
CA ASN A 883 -8.10 65.73 22.64
C ASN A 883 -7.02 65.06 21.78
N TYR A 884 -6.34 65.80 20.90
CA TYR A 884 -5.35 65.21 20.00
C TYR A 884 -4.26 66.19 19.53
N GLY A 885 -3.11 65.62 19.18
CA GLY A 885 -2.06 66.23 18.37
C GLY A 885 -1.94 65.56 17.01
N LEU A 886 -1.65 66.33 15.96
CA LEU A 886 -1.52 65.86 14.58
C LEU A 886 -0.38 66.59 13.88
N MET A 887 0.63 65.86 13.42
CA MET A 887 1.66 66.37 12.50
C MET A 887 1.41 65.85 11.08
N LEU A 888 1.38 66.78 10.12
CA LEU A 888 1.22 66.50 8.69
C LEU A 888 2.44 66.93 7.90
N GLY A 889 2.91 66.02 7.08
CA GLY A 889 3.98 66.23 6.12
C GLY A 889 3.64 67.17 4.94
N PRO A 890 4.63 67.54 4.12
CA PRO A 890 4.41 68.27 2.88
C PRO A 890 3.49 67.51 1.92
N ASN A 891 2.39 68.14 1.50
CA ASN A 891 1.33 67.49 0.69
C ASN A 891 0.71 66.24 1.33
N ASP A 892 0.70 66.17 2.67
CA ASP A 892 0.13 65.07 3.46
C ASP A 892 0.82 63.70 3.14
N ASN A 893 2.12 63.71 2.87
CA ASN A 893 2.91 62.52 2.54
C ASN A 893 3.26 61.62 3.74
N PHE A 894 3.18 62.14 4.97
CA PHE A 894 3.14 61.34 6.19
C PHE A 894 2.15 61.95 7.17
N TYR A 895 1.61 61.11 8.06
CA TYR A 895 0.54 61.45 8.97
C TYR A 895 0.82 60.91 10.38
N ASN A 896 1.11 61.76 11.37
CA ASN A 896 1.33 61.32 12.75
C ASN A 896 0.28 61.91 13.67
N TYR A 897 -0.52 61.06 14.31
CA TYR A 897 -1.67 61.44 15.12
C TYR A 897 -1.57 60.81 16.50
N ALA A 898 -1.84 61.58 17.54
CA ALA A 898 -1.92 61.09 18.91
C ALA A 898 -3.20 61.63 19.58
N GLU A 899 -4.05 60.75 20.10
CA GLU A 899 -5.32 61.08 20.75
C GLU A 899 -5.29 60.67 22.22
N GLY A 900 -5.86 61.51 23.09
CA GLY A 900 -6.01 61.25 24.53
C GLY A 900 -4.80 61.56 25.40
N PHE A 901 -3.66 61.94 24.81
CA PHE A 901 -2.42 62.23 25.52
C PHE A 901 -2.51 63.54 26.34
N ASP A 902 -2.02 63.51 27.59
CA ASP A 902 -1.98 64.68 28.49
C ASP A 902 -1.08 65.81 27.96
N GLY A 903 -0.07 65.47 27.16
CA GLY A 903 0.77 66.47 26.50
C GLY A 903 1.27 66.09 25.12
N ASN A 904 1.16 67.04 24.20
CA ASN A 904 1.65 66.95 22.83
C ASN A 904 2.81 67.94 22.63
N TYR A 905 3.98 67.43 22.25
CA TYR A 905 5.20 68.20 22.04
C TYR A 905 5.65 68.07 20.59
N ALA A 906 5.55 69.14 19.82
CA ALA A 906 6.04 69.20 18.44
C ALA A 906 7.36 69.96 18.35
N PHE A 907 8.28 69.45 17.53
CA PHE A 907 9.58 70.07 17.29
C PHE A 907 9.83 70.22 15.79
N SER A 908 10.06 71.46 15.37
CA SER A 908 10.61 71.81 14.05
C SER A 908 12.12 72.02 14.19
N GLN A 909 12.91 71.10 13.63
CA GLN A 909 14.38 71.06 13.72
C GLN A 909 15.06 70.72 12.38
N ASN A 910 14.33 70.20 11.41
CA ASN A 910 14.87 69.59 10.19
C ASN A 910 14.74 70.47 8.93
N GLY A 911 14.24 71.70 9.08
CA GLY A 911 14.17 72.72 8.03
C GLY A 911 12.85 72.66 7.27
N GLY A 912 12.47 73.77 6.62
CA GLY A 912 11.10 73.97 6.16
C GLY A 912 10.53 75.26 6.73
N ALA A 913 9.38 75.69 6.25
CA ALA A 913 8.59 76.76 6.84
C ALA A 913 7.36 76.13 7.49
N ASP A 914 7.51 75.78 8.78
CA ASP A 914 6.55 74.96 9.51
C ASP A 914 5.58 75.81 10.31
N TYR A 915 4.34 75.32 10.42
CA TYR A 915 3.26 76.04 11.09
C TYR A 915 2.57 75.18 12.17
N ALA A 916 2.43 75.73 13.36
CA ALA A 916 1.68 75.12 14.46
C ALA A 916 0.32 75.82 14.62
N PHE A 917 -0.74 75.02 14.75
CA PHE A 917 -2.12 75.44 14.94
C PHE A 917 -2.62 74.87 16.26
N PHE A 918 -3.05 75.73 17.17
CA PHE A 918 -3.53 75.40 18.51
C PHE A 918 -5.01 75.78 18.63
N TYR A 919 -5.82 74.89 19.17
CA TYR A 919 -7.25 75.11 19.41
C TYR A 919 -7.57 74.92 20.89
N ASP A 920 -8.35 75.85 21.44
CA ASP A 920 -8.77 75.90 22.83
C ASP A 920 -9.67 74.74 23.25
N SER A 921 -9.82 74.58 24.57
CA SER A 921 -10.83 73.73 25.20
C SER A 921 -12.10 74.52 25.51
N SER A 922 -13.08 73.87 26.13
CA SER A 922 -14.31 74.55 26.60
C SER A 922 -14.14 75.38 27.88
N GLY A 923 -12.92 75.53 28.40
CA GLY A 923 -12.63 76.26 29.64
C GLY A 923 -11.67 77.43 29.41
N ASN A 924 -11.16 78.02 30.50
CA ASN A 924 -10.23 79.14 30.39
C ASN A 924 -8.82 78.66 30.00
N ASP A 925 -8.44 78.97 28.77
CA ASP A 925 -7.18 78.59 28.16
C ASP A 925 -6.14 79.71 28.17
N ARG A 926 -4.86 79.33 28.14
CA ARG A 926 -3.74 80.27 27.99
C ARG A 926 -2.85 79.87 26.82
N PHE A 927 -2.63 80.82 25.92
CA PHE A 927 -1.68 80.71 24.83
C PHE A 927 -0.46 81.58 25.10
N TYR A 928 0.74 81.01 25.02
CA TYR A 928 2.02 81.70 25.13
C TYR A 928 2.77 81.53 23.81
N ALA A 929 3.17 82.63 23.18
CA ALA A 929 3.90 82.63 21.92
C ALA A 929 5.15 83.48 22.05
N THR A 930 6.29 82.87 21.71
CA THR A 930 7.62 83.50 21.73
C THR A 930 8.27 83.36 20.37
N ALA A 931 9.50 83.87 20.21
CA ALA A 931 10.30 83.66 19.01
C ALA A 931 10.76 82.21 18.79
N THR A 932 10.65 81.33 19.80
CA THR A 932 11.17 79.95 19.70
C THR A 932 10.12 78.87 19.93
N TYR A 933 8.98 79.20 20.55
CA TYR A 933 7.90 78.24 20.78
C TYR A 933 6.52 78.89 20.92
N GLY A 934 5.49 78.12 20.59
CA GLY A 934 4.10 78.31 20.99
C GLY A 934 3.68 77.26 22.03
N LEU A 935 2.83 77.65 22.98
CA LEU A 935 2.35 76.79 24.05
C LEU A 935 0.89 77.13 24.38
N MET A 936 0.01 76.14 24.28
CA MET A 936 -1.37 76.22 24.74
C MET A 936 -1.61 75.30 25.94
N ARG A 937 -2.25 75.84 26.98
CA ARG A 937 -2.55 75.12 28.23
C ARG A 937 -4.00 75.33 28.63
N GLY A 938 -4.64 74.22 28.98
CA GLY A 938 -6.01 74.19 29.48
C GLY A 938 -6.21 74.54 30.95
N PRO A 939 -7.48 74.54 31.39
CA PRO A 939 -7.85 74.80 32.78
C PRO A 939 -7.17 73.82 33.75
N ASN A 940 -6.50 74.36 34.78
CA ASN A 940 -5.71 73.58 35.75
C ASN A 940 -4.60 72.72 35.12
N ASP A 941 -4.14 73.08 33.93
CA ASP A 941 -3.06 72.38 33.21
C ASP A 941 -3.42 70.92 32.85
N ASN A 942 -4.69 70.68 32.54
CA ASN A 942 -5.25 69.37 32.17
C ASN A 942 -4.81 68.86 30.79
N PHE A 943 -4.41 69.73 29.87
CA PHE A 943 -3.69 69.37 28.66
C PHE A 943 -2.56 70.36 28.39
N TYR A 944 -1.52 69.87 27.71
CA TYR A 944 -0.29 70.62 27.45
C TYR A 944 0.15 70.48 25.99
N ASN A 945 -0.09 71.49 25.16
CA ASN A 945 0.29 71.49 23.75
C ASN A 945 1.42 72.47 23.49
N TYR A 946 2.60 71.96 23.13
CA TYR A 946 3.83 72.73 22.96
C TYR A 946 4.40 72.51 21.57
N ALA A 947 4.73 73.58 20.85
CA ALA A 947 5.40 73.51 19.55
C ALA A 947 6.64 74.41 19.56
N GLN A 948 7.81 73.85 19.28
CA GLN A 948 9.09 74.54 19.28
C GLN A 948 9.71 74.58 17.89
N GLY A 949 10.30 75.73 17.52
CA GLY A 949 11.01 75.91 16.25
C GLY A 949 10.12 76.29 15.05
N PHE A 950 8.80 76.26 15.23
CA PHE A 950 7.83 76.58 14.18
C PHE A 950 7.91 78.06 13.80
N THR A 951 7.92 78.31 12.49
CA THR A 951 7.99 79.66 11.90
C THR A 951 6.73 80.46 12.20
N GLY A 952 5.56 79.81 12.20
CA GLY A 952 4.31 80.44 12.58
C GLY A 952 3.50 79.65 13.60
N ASN A 953 3.03 80.32 14.65
CA ASN A 953 2.12 79.76 15.65
C ASN A 953 0.76 80.45 15.55
N TYR A 954 -0.28 79.68 15.32
CA TYR A 954 -1.66 80.14 15.17
C TYR A 954 -2.51 79.54 16.28
N ALA A 955 -3.11 80.36 17.13
CA ALA A 955 -4.00 79.93 18.18
C ALA A 955 -5.43 80.40 17.89
N PHE A 956 -6.41 79.55 18.16
CA PHE A 956 -7.83 79.85 17.98
C PHE A 956 -8.58 79.54 19.27
N ALA A 957 -9.27 80.54 19.80
CA ALA A 957 -10.22 80.41 20.89
C ALA A 957 -11.65 80.41 20.32
N GLN A 958 -12.28 79.25 20.23
CA GLN A 958 -13.59 79.04 19.60
C GLN A 958 -14.56 78.23 20.46
N ASN A 959 -14.07 77.55 21.50
CA ASN A 959 -14.84 76.60 22.29
C ASN A 959 -15.39 77.17 23.61
N GLY A 960 -15.16 78.47 23.84
CA GLY A 960 -15.71 79.25 24.94
C GLY A 960 -14.88 79.10 26.20
N GLY A 961 -14.86 80.13 27.03
CA GLY A 961 -13.89 80.23 28.11
C GLY A 961 -13.66 81.69 28.45
N PHE A 962 -12.61 81.94 29.22
CA PHE A 962 -12.04 83.27 29.36
C PHE A 962 -10.56 83.16 29.02
N ASP A 963 -10.23 83.46 27.77
CA ASP A 963 -8.99 82.99 27.15
C ASP A 963 -7.98 84.10 27.01
N MET A 964 -6.72 83.78 27.30
CA MET A 964 -5.63 84.75 27.37
C MET A 964 -4.47 84.38 26.45
N ALA A 965 -4.10 85.29 25.55
CA ALA A 965 -2.92 85.17 24.70
C ALA A 965 -1.79 86.09 25.19
N TYR A 966 -0.59 85.53 25.28
CA TYR A 966 0.64 86.20 25.68
C TYR A 966 1.66 86.12 24.54
N PHE A 967 2.08 87.26 24.02
CA PHE A 967 3.03 87.41 22.93
C PHE A 967 4.34 88.01 23.44
N TYR A 968 5.46 87.39 23.09
CA TYR A 968 6.80 87.87 23.41
C TYR A 968 7.60 88.08 22.14
N ASP A 969 8.22 89.25 22.03
CA ASP A 969 9.04 89.68 20.90
C ASP A 969 10.26 88.79 20.62
N SER A 970 10.75 88.90 19.40
CA SER A 970 12.06 88.42 18.96
C SER A 970 13.14 89.46 19.30
N SER A 971 14.39 89.21 18.90
CA SER A 971 15.48 90.18 19.05
C SER A 971 15.58 91.20 17.90
N GLY A 972 14.55 91.31 17.07
CA GLY A 972 14.51 92.19 15.90
C GLY A 972 13.25 93.07 15.90
N ASP A 973 13.13 93.97 14.92
CA ASP A 973 12.03 94.94 14.87
C ASP A 973 10.67 94.28 14.63
N ASP A 974 9.85 94.18 15.67
CA ASP A 974 8.59 93.46 15.66
C ASP A 974 7.37 94.39 15.62
N ARG A 975 6.27 93.84 15.11
CA ARG A 975 4.98 94.54 15.04
C ARG A 975 3.89 93.73 15.68
N PHE A 976 3.24 94.29 16.68
CA PHE A 976 2.03 93.76 17.30
C PHE A 976 0.80 94.46 16.75
N TYR A 977 -0.21 93.71 16.34
CA TYR A 977 -1.52 94.20 15.90
C TYR A 977 -2.57 93.57 16.81
N ALA A 978 -3.36 94.39 17.48
CA ALA A 978 -4.41 93.98 18.37
C ALA A 978 -5.74 94.55 17.87
N THR A 979 -6.65 93.66 17.49
CA THR A 979 -7.98 93.96 16.98
C THR A 979 -9.05 93.32 17.88
N PRO A 980 -10.33 93.62 17.68
CA PRO A 980 -11.43 92.91 18.37
C PRO A 980 -11.41 91.40 18.16
N ASP A 981 -10.96 90.94 17.00
CA ASP A 981 -11.06 89.54 16.61
C ASP A 981 -9.75 88.77 16.84
N TYR A 982 -8.60 89.42 16.83
CA TYR A 982 -7.30 88.76 16.94
C TYR A 982 -6.16 89.65 17.44
N GLY A 983 -5.17 89.02 18.06
CA GLY A 983 -3.81 89.52 18.26
C GLY A 983 -2.83 88.90 17.26
N LEU A 984 -1.88 89.67 16.75
CA LEU A 984 -0.84 89.23 15.83
C LEU A 984 0.48 89.90 16.16
N MET A 985 1.51 89.14 16.51
CA MET A 985 2.89 89.61 16.62
C MET A 985 3.73 89.01 15.49
N ARG A 986 4.42 89.85 14.72
CA ARG A 986 5.27 89.41 13.61
C ARG A 986 6.53 90.24 13.45
N GLY A 987 7.59 89.60 12.99
CA GLY A 987 8.85 90.26 12.63
C GLY A 987 8.87 90.77 11.18
N PRO A 988 9.99 91.35 10.74
CA PRO A 988 10.18 91.83 9.37
C PRO A 988 10.44 90.68 8.38
N SER A 989 10.96 89.56 8.87
CA SER A 989 11.19 88.32 8.11
C SER A 989 10.02 87.36 8.31
N ASP A 990 9.80 86.48 7.33
CA ASP A 990 8.72 85.48 7.36
C ASP A 990 8.91 84.39 8.43
N ASN A 991 9.96 84.47 9.28
CA ASN A 991 10.37 83.42 10.23
C ASN A 991 9.85 83.64 11.67
N PHE A 992 9.07 84.69 11.92
CA PHE A 992 8.48 84.98 13.24
C PHE A 992 7.05 85.50 13.06
N TYR A 993 6.08 84.60 13.26
CA TYR A 993 4.66 84.92 13.06
C TYR A 993 3.78 84.26 14.14
N ASN A 994 3.25 85.05 15.07
CA ASN A 994 2.41 84.56 16.16
C ASN A 994 1.02 85.21 16.08
N TYR A 995 0.00 84.40 15.89
CA TYR A 995 -1.38 84.83 15.67
C TYR A 995 -2.29 84.17 16.70
N ALA A 996 -3.17 84.93 17.35
CA ALA A 996 -4.18 84.41 18.27
C ALA A 996 -5.54 85.05 17.94
N ASN A 997 -6.53 84.23 17.56
CA ASN A 997 -7.86 84.67 17.17
C ASN A 997 -8.91 84.23 18.20
N GLY A 998 -9.85 85.12 18.50
CA GLY A 998 -10.96 84.86 19.43
C GLY A 998 -10.63 84.99 20.92
N PHE A 999 -9.38 85.29 21.28
CA PHE A 999 -8.96 85.43 22.68
C PHE A 999 -9.53 86.71 23.32
N ASP A 1000 -10.10 86.58 24.51
CA ASP A 1000 -10.66 87.72 25.27
C ASP A 1000 -9.60 88.78 25.58
N ARG A 1001 -8.38 88.32 25.91
CA ARG A 1001 -7.28 89.20 26.27
C ARG A 1001 -6.00 88.88 25.53
N ASN A 1002 -5.37 89.92 24.99
CA ASN A 1002 -4.03 89.83 24.40
C ASN A 1002 -3.04 90.67 25.22
N TYR A 1003 -1.91 90.07 25.55
CA TYR A 1003 -0.79 90.72 26.24
C TYR A 1003 0.44 90.60 25.36
N ALA A 1004 1.06 91.71 24.98
CA ALA A 1004 2.29 91.73 24.18
C ALA A 1004 3.44 92.37 24.97
N PHE A 1005 4.62 91.78 24.90
CA PHE A 1005 5.82 92.24 25.61
C PHE A 1005 6.99 92.36 24.64
N ALA A 1006 7.59 93.55 24.57
CA ALA A 1006 8.78 93.86 23.78
C ALA A 1006 10.01 93.95 24.71
N HIS A 1007 10.59 92.81 25.10
CA HIS A 1007 11.66 92.73 26.10
C HIS A 1007 13.01 92.24 25.55
N ASN A 1008 13.05 91.76 24.31
CA ASN A 1008 14.20 91.08 23.71
C ASN A 1008 14.98 91.96 22.71
N GLY A 1009 14.57 93.22 22.55
CA GLY A 1009 15.28 94.27 21.84
C GLY A 1009 14.94 94.31 20.35
N GLY A 1010 15.03 95.49 19.74
CA GLY A 1010 14.49 95.75 18.42
C GLY A 1010 13.98 97.19 18.38
N PHE A 1011 13.32 97.58 17.29
CA PHE A 1011 12.46 98.75 17.25
C PHE A 1011 11.02 98.31 17.01
N ASP A 1012 10.24 98.24 18.08
CA ASP A 1012 8.98 97.53 18.12
C ASP A 1012 7.77 98.49 18.05
N MET A 1013 6.73 98.04 17.36
CA MET A 1013 5.53 98.84 17.12
C MET A 1013 4.26 98.07 17.48
N ALA A 1014 3.40 98.64 18.31
CA ALA A 1014 2.07 98.10 18.60
C ALA A 1014 0.97 98.93 17.90
N TYR A 1015 0.02 98.24 17.28
CA TYR A 1015 -1.14 98.79 16.61
C TYR A 1015 -2.40 98.26 17.30
N PHE A 1016 -3.27 99.15 17.75
CA PHE A 1016 -4.51 98.86 18.46
C PHE A 1016 -5.70 99.32 17.63
N TYR A 1017 -6.71 98.48 17.51
CA TYR A 1017 -7.95 98.76 16.80
C TYR A 1017 -9.14 98.58 17.75
N ASP A 1018 -10.05 99.55 17.76
CA ASP A 1018 -11.23 99.60 18.63
C ASP A 1018 -12.25 98.49 18.35
N SER A 1019 -13.04 98.20 19.37
CA SER A 1019 -14.25 97.37 19.28
C SER A 1019 -15.43 98.22 18.80
N SER A 1020 -16.63 97.63 18.76
CA SER A 1020 -17.87 98.40 18.52
C SER A 1020 -18.47 99.03 19.78
N GLY A 1021 -17.83 98.82 20.93
CA GLY A 1021 -18.21 99.29 22.25
C GLY A 1021 -17.69 100.69 22.54
N ASN A 1022 -17.55 101.03 23.83
CA ASN A 1022 -16.90 102.28 24.23
C ASN A 1022 -15.50 101.94 24.74
N ASP A 1023 -14.49 102.29 23.96
CA ASP A 1023 -13.12 101.90 24.20
C ASP A 1023 -12.30 102.98 24.92
N LEU A 1024 -11.37 102.53 25.75
CA LEU A 1024 -10.38 103.35 26.44
C LEU A 1024 -8.99 102.92 26.00
N PHE A 1025 -8.27 103.83 25.35
CA PHE A 1025 -6.85 103.68 25.05
C PHE A 1025 -6.01 104.44 26.07
N TYR A 1026 -5.04 103.79 26.70
CA TYR A 1026 -4.02 104.41 27.55
C TYR A 1026 -2.66 104.18 26.91
N ALA A 1027 -1.88 105.24 26.75
CA ALA A 1027 -0.52 105.18 26.23
C ALA A 1027 0.42 105.94 27.17
N THR A 1028 1.36 105.20 27.78
CA THR A 1028 2.42 105.72 28.65
C THR A 1028 3.77 105.38 28.03
N GLY A 1029 4.86 105.99 28.52
CA GLY A 1029 6.22 105.62 28.08
C GLY A 1029 6.65 104.17 28.40
N THR A 1030 5.79 103.34 29.01
CA THR A 1030 6.11 101.94 29.36
C THR A 1030 5.09 100.93 28.85
N TYR A 1031 3.82 101.31 28.68
CA TYR A 1031 2.78 100.40 28.22
C TYR A 1031 1.68 101.13 27.43
N GLY A 1032 1.04 100.35 26.55
CA GLY A 1032 -0.21 100.66 25.86
C GLY A 1032 -1.31 99.73 26.35
N LEU A 1033 -2.53 100.24 26.49
CA LEU A 1033 -3.70 99.46 26.86
C LEU A 1033 -4.93 99.96 26.10
N LEU A 1034 -5.52 99.13 25.26
CA LEU A 1034 -6.84 99.36 24.69
C LEU A 1034 -7.84 98.37 25.30
N ARG A 1035 -8.95 98.85 25.85
CA ARG A 1035 -10.01 98.00 26.41
C ARG A 1035 -11.39 98.60 26.24
N ASP A 1036 -12.40 97.74 26.16
CA ASP A 1036 -13.79 98.13 26.31
C ASP A 1036 -14.17 98.01 27.80
N VAL A 1037 -14.88 99.00 28.32
CA VAL A 1037 -15.28 99.05 29.73
C VAL A 1037 -16.42 98.06 30.07
N ASN A 1038 -17.13 97.56 29.07
CA ASN A 1038 -18.33 96.73 29.26
C ASN A 1038 -18.17 95.28 28.79
N THR A 1039 -17.06 94.93 28.15
CA THR A 1039 -16.81 93.57 27.62
C THR A 1039 -15.49 93.02 28.15
N THR A 1040 -15.13 91.80 27.71
CA THR A 1040 -13.87 91.15 28.06
C THR A 1040 -12.69 91.64 27.24
N PHE A 1041 -12.95 92.39 26.15
CA PHE A 1041 -11.96 92.96 25.22
C PHE A 1041 -10.88 93.74 25.94
N TYR A 1042 -9.65 93.22 25.90
CA TYR A 1042 -8.51 93.80 26.59
C TYR A 1042 -7.21 93.51 25.82
N ASN A 1043 -6.55 94.56 25.34
CA ASN A 1043 -5.30 94.46 24.63
C ASN A 1043 -4.24 95.31 25.31
N TYR A 1044 -3.16 94.68 25.75
CA TYR A 1044 -2.07 95.32 26.47
C TYR A 1044 -0.75 95.10 25.73
N SER A 1045 0.07 96.14 25.65
CA SER A 1045 1.44 96.07 25.15
C SER A 1045 2.39 96.70 26.15
N GLU A 1046 3.57 96.14 26.37
CA GLU A 1046 4.60 96.66 27.26
C GLU A 1046 5.93 96.81 26.53
N SER A 1047 6.62 97.92 26.79
CA SER A 1047 7.96 98.25 26.29
C SER A 1047 8.10 98.46 24.77
N PHE A 1048 7.00 98.74 24.05
CA PHE A 1048 7.05 99.07 22.62
C PHE A 1048 7.40 100.55 22.40
N GLU A 1049 8.32 100.86 21.47
CA GLU A 1049 8.74 102.24 21.18
C GLU A 1049 7.64 103.07 20.51
N ARG A 1050 6.76 102.42 19.74
CA ARG A 1050 5.64 103.12 19.09
C ARG A 1050 4.31 102.42 19.31
N LEU A 1051 3.32 103.20 19.72
CA LEU A 1051 1.94 102.78 19.89
C LEU A 1051 1.06 103.55 18.90
N TYR A 1052 0.27 102.83 18.13
CA TYR A 1052 -0.71 103.38 17.20
C TYR A 1052 -2.08 102.86 17.62
N ALA A 1053 -3.04 103.74 17.85
CA ALA A 1053 -4.43 103.37 18.12
C ALA A 1053 -5.33 103.98 17.06
N ILE A 1054 -6.22 103.17 16.51
CA ILE A 1054 -7.15 103.56 15.46
C ILE A 1054 -8.55 103.18 15.92
N SER A 1055 -9.42 104.18 16.02
CA SER A 1055 -10.83 104.00 16.33
C SER A 1055 -11.67 104.26 15.08
N THR A 1056 -12.37 103.23 14.61
CA THR A 1056 -13.21 103.27 13.41
C THR A 1056 -14.50 102.45 13.53
N ASN A 1057 -14.67 101.67 14.60
CA ASN A 1057 -15.72 100.65 14.72
C ASN A 1057 -16.98 101.10 15.50
N GLY A 1058 -17.09 102.40 15.79
CA GLY A 1058 -18.24 103.00 16.45
C GLY A 1058 -18.17 102.85 17.97
N GLY A 1059 -18.77 103.80 18.70
CA GLY A 1059 -18.50 103.94 20.12
C GLY A 1059 -18.36 105.42 20.50
N THR A 1060 -18.10 105.68 21.78
CA THR A 1060 -17.54 106.95 22.24
C THR A 1060 -16.20 106.67 22.89
N ASP A 1061 -15.16 106.68 22.07
CA ASP A 1061 -13.85 106.16 22.43
C ASP A 1061 -12.94 107.27 22.95
N ASN A 1062 -12.18 106.95 23.99
CA ASN A 1062 -11.30 107.91 24.66
C ASN A 1062 -9.84 107.42 24.63
N ALA A 1063 -8.92 108.29 24.25
CA ALA A 1063 -7.48 108.05 24.36
C ALA A 1063 -6.89 108.90 25.48
N TYR A 1064 -5.98 108.32 26.26
CA TYR A 1064 -5.24 108.96 27.35
C TYR A 1064 -3.76 108.83 27.08
N PHE A 1065 -3.07 109.94 26.90
CA PHE A 1065 -1.65 110.01 26.63
C PHE A 1065 -0.91 110.57 27.84
N TYR A 1066 0.21 109.96 28.19
CA TYR A 1066 1.07 110.38 29.30
C TYR A 1066 2.51 110.58 28.83
N ASP A 1067 3.16 111.61 29.38
CA ASP A 1067 4.50 112.05 29.05
C ASP A 1067 5.62 111.21 29.67
N SER A 1068 6.82 111.41 29.13
CA SER A 1068 8.08 110.98 29.71
C SER A 1068 8.58 112.02 30.72
N ALA A 1069 9.78 111.82 31.28
CA ALA A 1069 10.44 112.85 32.09
C ALA A 1069 11.32 113.82 31.25
N GLY A 1070 11.36 113.62 29.92
CA GLY A 1070 12.10 114.45 28.96
C GLY A 1070 11.21 115.51 28.30
N ASN A 1071 11.75 116.24 27.32
CA ASN A 1071 10.92 117.18 26.55
C ASN A 1071 10.08 116.41 25.53
N ASP A 1072 8.76 116.64 25.55
CA ASP A 1072 7.81 115.96 24.70
C ASP A 1072 7.02 116.94 23.82
N ARG A 1073 6.55 116.45 22.67
CA ARG A 1073 5.75 117.24 21.73
C ARG A 1073 4.46 116.54 21.37
N TYR A 1074 3.36 117.22 21.63
CA TYR A 1074 2.03 116.81 21.21
C TYR A 1074 1.62 117.53 19.93
N TYR A 1075 0.96 116.82 19.03
CA TYR A 1075 0.44 117.31 17.77
C TYR A 1075 -1.01 116.86 17.65
N TYR A 1076 -1.93 117.82 17.55
CA TYR A 1076 -3.33 117.56 17.24
C TYR A 1076 -3.64 118.08 15.84
N THR A 1077 -4.35 117.28 15.05
CA THR A 1077 -4.85 117.64 13.73
C THR A 1077 -6.29 117.16 13.58
N ASN A 1078 -6.96 117.57 12.50
CA ASN A 1078 -8.28 117.07 12.14
C ASN A 1078 -8.42 115.55 11.99
N SER A 1079 -7.31 114.84 11.77
CA SER A 1079 -7.31 113.43 11.39
C SER A 1079 -6.70 112.54 12.46
N TYR A 1080 -5.86 113.08 13.35
CA TYR A 1080 -5.15 112.30 14.37
C TYR A 1080 -4.57 113.18 15.48
N SER A 1081 -4.30 112.52 16.61
CA SER A 1081 -3.49 112.98 17.73
C SER A 1081 -2.17 112.21 17.76
N LEU A 1082 -1.06 112.92 17.98
CA LEU A 1082 0.28 112.33 18.08
C LEU A 1082 1.03 112.94 19.27
N PHE A 1083 1.42 112.12 20.24
CA PHE A 1083 2.33 112.52 21.30
C PHE A 1083 3.66 111.79 21.18
N ARG A 1084 4.78 112.51 21.17
CA ARG A 1084 6.11 111.89 21.02
C ARG A 1084 7.17 112.61 21.84
N GLY A 1085 8.18 111.86 22.28
CA GLY A 1085 9.36 112.46 22.90
C GLY A 1085 10.33 113.07 21.89
N GLU A 1086 11.05 114.12 22.30
CA GLU A 1086 11.97 114.89 21.43
C GLU A 1086 13.08 114.01 20.82
N ASN A 1087 13.53 112.98 21.55
CA ASN A 1087 14.54 112.01 21.09
C ASN A 1087 13.93 110.71 20.54
N SER A 1088 12.64 110.68 20.22
CA SER A 1088 11.90 109.45 19.82
C SER A 1088 11.88 108.36 20.90
N GLU A 1089 11.89 108.75 22.18
CA GLU A 1089 11.82 107.84 23.33
C GLU A 1089 10.49 107.08 23.40
N PHE A 1090 9.40 107.72 22.94
CA PHE A 1090 8.12 107.07 22.66
C PHE A 1090 7.41 107.78 21.50
N TYR A 1091 6.45 107.10 20.90
CA TYR A 1091 5.57 107.64 19.88
C TYR A 1091 4.15 107.08 20.06
N HIS A 1092 3.22 107.91 20.52
CA HIS A 1092 1.82 107.55 20.73
C HIS A 1092 0.95 108.24 19.68
N PHE A 1093 0.31 107.47 18.83
CA PHE A 1093 -0.58 107.96 17.79
C PHE A 1093 -1.99 107.46 18.07
N ALA A 1094 -2.99 108.33 17.97
CA ALA A 1094 -4.40 107.99 18.10
C ALA A 1094 -5.19 108.67 16.97
N GLN A 1095 -6.03 107.91 16.28
CA GLN A 1095 -6.86 108.40 15.19
C GLN A 1095 -8.31 107.96 15.41
N GLY A 1096 -9.28 108.84 15.19
CA GLY A 1096 -10.72 108.54 15.24
C GLY A 1096 -11.36 108.52 16.64
N PHE A 1097 -10.58 108.74 17.71
CA PHE A 1097 -11.11 108.79 19.08
C PHE A 1097 -11.95 110.05 19.31
N SER A 1098 -13.09 109.88 20.00
CA SER A 1098 -14.02 110.97 20.34
C SER A 1098 -13.44 111.92 21.38
N ASN A 1099 -12.63 111.43 22.31
CA ASN A 1099 -11.92 112.29 23.25
C ASN A 1099 -10.45 111.87 23.36
N VAL A 1100 -9.54 112.83 23.39
CA VAL A 1100 -8.11 112.60 23.63
C VAL A 1100 -7.65 113.47 24.79
N ASP A 1101 -7.38 112.83 25.92
CA ASP A 1101 -6.82 113.47 27.11
C ASP A 1101 -5.31 113.26 27.13
N VAL A 1102 -4.53 114.33 27.26
CA VAL A 1102 -3.07 114.30 27.24
C VAL A 1102 -2.53 114.95 28.51
N HIS A 1103 -1.70 114.22 29.24
CA HIS A 1103 -1.12 114.61 30.51
C HIS A 1103 0.40 114.74 30.36
N SER A 1104 0.91 115.95 30.56
CA SER A 1104 2.33 116.32 30.50
C SER A 1104 2.85 116.77 31.87
N GLU A 1105 2.69 115.92 32.88
CA GLU A 1105 2.93 116.28 34.30
C GLU A 1105 4.20 115.64 34.88
N ASN A 1106 4.90 114.82 34.10
CA ASN A 1106 6.02 113.98 34.53
C ASN A 1106 7.41 114.64 34.29
N GLY A 1107 7.41 115.89 33.81
CA GLY A 1107 8.56 116.79 33.77
C GLY A 1107 9.19 116.90 32.38
N GLY A 1108 9.76 118.05 32.06
CA GLY A 1108 10.15 118.38 30.68
C GLY A 1108 9.80 119.83 30.36
N THR A 1109 10.13 120.28 29.15
CA THR A 1109 9.58 121.53 28.58
C THR A 1109 8.70 121.14 27.40
N ASP A 1110 7.46 120.75 27.70
CA ASP A 1110 6.62 120.08 26.72
C ASP A 1110 5.78 121.07 25.92
N GLU A 1111 5.71 120.83 24.60
CA GLU A 1111 5.02 121.71 23.67
C GLU A 1111 3.86 120.96 22.98
N ALA A 1112 2.68 121.57 22.93
CA ALA A 1112 1.57 121.09 22.12
C ALA A 1112 1.38 121.97 20.89
N PHE A 1113 1.15 121.36 19.73
CA PHE A 1113 0.87 122.00 18.46
C PHE A 1113 -0.49 121.53 17.98
N ILE A 1114 -1.40 122.46 17.71
CA ILE A 1114 -2.80 122.18 17.36
C ILE A 1114 -3.05 122.80 15.99
N TYR A 1115 -3.43 121.98 15.01
CA TYR A 1115 -3.68 122.38 13.63
C TYR A 1115 -5.15 122.15 13.27
N ASP A 1116 -5.80 123.20 12.79
CA ASP A 1116 -7.26 123.36 12.60
C ASP A 1116 -7.86 122.76 11.30
N ILE A 1117 -9.20 122.73 11.21
CA ILE A 1117 -10.04 122.53 10.01
C ILE A 1117 -11.19 123.53 9.92
N ASP A 1118 -11.66 123.78 8.69
CA ASP A 1118 -12.81 124.58 8.21
C ASP A 1118 -14.18 124.46 8.94
N SER A 1119 -14.25 124.50 10.28
CA SER A 1119 -15.51 124.53 11.03
C SER A 1119 -15.40 125.22 12.41
N ASP A 1120 -16.55 125.60 12.99
CA ASP A 1120 -16.62 126.27 14.29
C ASP A 1120 -16.10 125.39 15.46
N ASP A 1121 -14.90 125.71 15.95
CA ASP A 1121 -14.27 125.12 17.12
C ASP A 1121 -14.43 125.97 18.40
N SER A 1122 -14.41 125.32 19.56
CA SER A 1122 -14.37 126.02 20.85
C SER A 1122 -13.14 125.61 21.68
N VAL A 1123 -12.40 126.60 22.15
CA VAL A 1123 -11.24 126.42 23.04
C VAL A 1123 -11.56 126.95 24.44
N ALA A 1124 -11.22 126.19 25.46
CA ALA A 1124 -11.35 126.59 26.86
C ALA A 1124 -10.12 126.12 27.64
N GLY A 1125 -9.63 126.90 28.59
CA GLY A 1125 -8.49 126.48 29.39
C GLY A 1125 -8.22 127.38 30.60
N THR A 1126 -7.40 126.88 31.52
CA THR A 1126 -6.81 127.63 32.64
C THR A 1126 -5.30 127.39 32.66
N GLY A 1127 -4.55 127.95 33.62
CA GLY A 1127 -3.10 127.71 33.68
C GLY A 1127 -2.65 126.24 33.76
N ASP A 1128 -3.54 125.32 34.13
CA ASP A 1128 -3.22 123.90 34.38
C ASP A 1128 -3.74 122.95 33.28
N TRP A 1129 -4.71 123.39 32.45
CA TRP A 1129 -5.29 122.57 31.38
C TRP A 1129 -5.84 123.42 30.23
N PHE A 1130 -5.86 122.84 29.04
CA PHE A 1130 -6.40 123.39 27.81
C PHE A 1130 -7.33 122.34 27.19
N GLN A 1131 -8.47 122.71 26.63
CA GLN A 1131 -9.36 121.82 25.91
C GLN A 1131 -9.80 122.48 24.62
N LEU A 1132 -9.67 121.73 23.53
CA LEU A 1132 -10.31 122.00 22.26
C LEU A 1132 -11.54 121.09 22.15
N THR A 1133 -12.67 121.66 21.74
CA THR A 1133 -13.93 120.96 21.51
C THR A 1133 -14.40 121.26 20.09
N HIS A 1134 -14.44 120.21 19.26
CA HIS A 1134 -14.86 120.22 17.85
C HIS A 1134 -16.15 119.38 17.68
N GLN A 1135 -16.81 119.48 16.52
CA GLN A 1135 -18.04 118.71 16.21
C GLN A 1135 -17.87 117.19 16.30
N THR A 1136 -16.65 116.68 16.11
CA THR A 1136 -16.34 115.24 16.09
C THR A 1136 -15.59 114.74 17.32
N GLY A 1137 -15.28 115.60 18.31
CA GLY A 1137 -14.58 115.17 19.52
C GLY A 1137 -13.90 116.28 20.33
N ASN A 1138 -13.29 115.90 21.46
CA ASN A 1138 -12.56 116.80 22.36
C ASN A 1138 -11.08 116.40 22.48
N ALA A 1139 -10.18 117.38 22.58
CA ALA A 1139 -8.79 117.15 22.98
C ALA A 1139 -8.47 117.98 24.22
N ARG A 1140 -8.17 117.34 25.36
CA ARG A 1140 -7.86 118.01 26.63
C ARG A 1140 -6.41 117.77 27.00
N LEU A 1141 -5.66 118.84 27.15
CA LEU A 1141 -4.22 118.86 27.41
C LEU A 1141 -3.96 119.42 28.80
N SER A 1142 -3.11 118.78 29.60
CA SER A 1142 -2.74 119.26 30.94
C SER A 1142 -1.22 119.22 31.09
N GLY A 1143 -0.63 120.19 31.80
CA GLY A 1143 0.80 120.20 32.13
C GLY A 1143 1.79 120.73 31.06
N PHE A 1144 1.33 121.13 29.87
CA PHE A 1144 2.19 121.64 28.80
C PHE A 1144 2.82 123.01 29.12
N TYR A 1145 4.11 123.17 28.85
CA TYR A 1145 4.82 124.45 28.98
C TYR A 1145 4.37 125.46 27.93
N ARG A 1146 4.08 125.00 26.71
CA ARG A 1146 3.64 125.84 25.60
C ARG A 1146 2.59 125.11 24.76
N ILE A 1147 1.54 125.81 24.38
CA ILE A 1147 0.54 125.33 23.42
C ILE A 1147 0.50 126.33 22.26
N VAL A 1148 0.67 125.84 21.04
CA VAL A 1148 0.62 126.61 19.80
C VAL A 1148 -0.55 126.09 19.00
N ALA A 1149 -1.57 126.93 18.80
CA ALA A 1149 -2.70 126.61 17.94
C ALA A 1149 -2.61 127.45 16.65
N GLU A 1150 -2.72 126.81 15.49
CA GLU A 1150 -2.61 127.43 14.17
C GLU A 1150 -3.85 127.06 13.34
N SER A 1151 -4.57 128.09 12.86
CA SER A 1151 -5.79 127.96 12.05
C SER A 1151 -5.48 127.98 10.55
N GLN A 1152 -6.16 127.18 9.73
CA GLN A 1152 -6.08 127.22 8.26
C GLN A 1152 -7.47 127.50 7.65
N ASP A 1153 -7.58 128.66 6.97
CA ASP A 1153 -8.65 129.16 6.08
C ASP A 1153 -10.07 129.58 6.63
N ASP A 1154 -10.25 130.91 6.68
CA ASP A 1154 -11.36 131.76 6.17
C ASP A 1154 -12.84 131.57 6.62
N GLU A 1155 -13.12 131.27 7.89
CA GLU A 1155 -14.44 131.52 8.51
C GLU A 1155 -14.41 132.49 9.72
N SER A 1156 -15.51 133.22 9.91
CA SER A 1156 -15.59 134.40 10.80
C SER A 1156 -15.34 134.07 12.28
N PRO A 1157 -14.32 134.63 12.92
CA PRO A 1157 -13.97 134.28 14.30
C PRO A 1157 -14.99 134.85 15.30
N THR A 1158 -15.82 133.99 15.88
CA THR A 1158 -16.46 134.29 17.18
C THR A 1158 -15.54 133.85 18.30
N SER A 1159 -14.72 134.78 18.78
CA SER A 1159 -13.86 134.56 19.93
C SER A 1159 -14.67 134.52 21.23
N GLU A 1160 -15.04 133.33 21.69
CA GLU A 1160 -15.30 133.09 23.12
C GLU A 1160 -14.05 132.49 23.78
N VAL A 1161 -12.97 133.26 23.84
CA VAL A 1161 -11.82 132.95 24.70
C VAL A 1161 -12.20 133.30 26.14
N GLN A 1162 -12.70 132.33 26.90
CA GLN A 1162 -12.88 132.48 28.34
C GLN A 1162 -11.58 132.08 29.06
N ALA A 1163 -10.88 133.09 29.57
CA ALA A 1163 -9.66 133.07 30.39
C ALA A 1163 -8.32 132.98 29.61
N VAL A 1164 -7.42 133.94 29.92
CA VAL A 1164 -6.17 134.20 29.20
C VAL A 1164 -5.02 134.16 30.19
N ASP A 1165 -4.17 133.12 30.10
CA ASP A 1165 -2.78 133.12 30.57
C ASP A 1165 -1.83 132.44 29.56
N TYR A 1166 -2.33 132.09 28.38
CA TYR A 1166 -1.52 131.56 27.28
C TYR A 1166 -1.01 132.71 26.39
N ILE A 1167 0.28 132.69 26.06
CA ILE A 1167 0.83 133.55 25.00
C ILE A 1167 0.40 132.93 23.66
N PHE A 1168 -0.74 133.39 23.14
CA PHE A 1168 -1.05 133.19 21.73
C PHE A 1168 -0.12 134.10 20.93
N GLU A 1169 0.90 133.51 20.30
CA GLU A 1169 1.74 134.21 19.33
C GLU A 1169 0.99 134.22 17.99
N GLN A 1170 0.54 135.41 17.58
CA GLN A 1170 -0.15 135.61 16.31
C GLN A 1170 0.83 135.38 15.16
N VAL A 1171 0.59 134.36 14.33
CA VAL A 1171 1.35 134.10 13.10
C VAL A 1171 0.39 134.25 11.92
N GLY A 1172 0.66 135.20 11.03
CA GLY A 1172 -0.18 135.54 9.86
C GLY A 1172 -0.92 136.88 9.98
N ASP A 1173 -1.43 137.37 8.84
CA ASP A 1173 -2.28 138.57 8.79
C ASP A 1173 -3.72 138.16 9.13
N TRP A 1174 -4.23 138.67 10.25
CA TRP A 1174 -5.62 138.52 10.69
C TRP A 1174 -6.25 139.92 10.66
N ASP A 1175 -7.47 140.06 10.15
CA ASP A 1175 -8.29 141.28 10.30
C ASP A 1175 -9.24 141.15 11.50
#